data_AF-A0A8T5AHM4-F1
#
_entry.id   AF-A0A8T5AHM4-F1
#
_cell.length_a   1.000
_cell.length_b   1.000
_cell.length_c   1.000
_cell.angle_alpha   90.00
_cell.angle_beta   90.00
_cell.angle_gamma   90.00
#
_symmetry.space_group_name_H-M   'P 1'
#
loop_
_entity.id
_entity.type
_entity.pdbx_description
1 polymer ?
#
loop_
_entity_poly.entity_id
_entity_poly.type
_entity_poly.pdbx_seq_one_letter_code
_entity_poly.pdbx_strand_id
1 'polypeptide(L)'
;MVDKPHRFILWFDEIGMEDVPLVGGKSASLGEMIRRAKVPVPYGFATTALAYRHFIEKAGIKGKISEVLSQLKDPNDTATLQRVGSTIRSIIKESKMPEDLEKMIRRFYEELGSRSGEREPFVAIRSSATAEDLPDASFAGQQETYLNVKGADEVVERVKECYASLFTDRAIFYRTQKGFDHMAIALSAAVQLMVYAKASGVMFTLNVANGDESQILIEAGYGLGEFVVQGTITPDEYYVNKSDLTIASKSIPRKLKQLIRRPDGGTAEAHVPQELQDKQVLTDEQIIQLARYALAIESHYKRHMDIEWALDERNNKLWILQARPETVWSLKKAPGIEVEASQPVVTTMEMKVITRGLPASPGVAAGKAHVIESVDKIKEFREGEILVTEMTAPDWVPAMRKAKAIVTNSGGMTCHAAIVSRELGIPCIVGTASRGSPATEAIRSGSDITVDATNGVVYEGIVESLVKREEEAAGVELVAAEAYPVTGTKILVNLGEPELAEKVAKLPCDGVGLMREEFIWASEIGEHPLYLIEIGQPQKVIDRLAEGIRKVCQAMYPRPVVLRFSDFKTSEYRDLKGGERYEPEEPSALLGWRGASRYYSPRYREAFKLEVKAVKKVREEYGLKNLWVMIPFVRTVSEARKVVEILEEEGLERGPDFKVWLMAEIPSNVILADQFNKYIDGYSIGSNDLTMLILGCDRDNAEVGNIFDERDLAVKRAINQLIKVAHKDGKTVSICGQAPSVHGPDFIRFLVESGIDSISVNPDAVIQVRKWIASIEQRLMLERSLGKGLPEDPMLKWDP
;
A
#
# COMPACT_ATOMS: atom_id res chain seq x y z
N MET A 1 -18.25 -37.18 9.26
CA MET A 1 -17.75 -35.80 9.09
C MET A 1 -18.83 -34.88 9.64
N VAL A 2 -18.49 -34.07 10.64
CA VAL A 2 -19.46 -33.26 11.39
C VAL A 2 -19.95 -32.11 10.51
N ASP A 3 -21.26 -31.88 10.48
CA ASP A 3 -21.93 -30.83 9.72
C ASP A 3 -21.68 -29.43 10.32
N LYS A 4 -20.46 -28.90 10.13
CA LYS A 4 -20.06 -27.57 10.66
C LYS A 4 -20.82 -26.39 10.02
N PRO A 5 -21.07 -26.34 8.70
CA PRO A 5 -21.63 -25.15 8.04
C PRO A 5 -23.02 -24.75 8.53
N HIS A 6 -23.78 -25.68 9.12
CA HIS A 6 -25.15 -25.44 9.61
C HIS A 6 -25.22 -25.12 11.11
N ARG A 7 -24.07 -24.95 11.80
CA ARG A 7 -24.02 -24.67 13.24
C ARG A 7 -23.80 -23.19 13.51
N PHE A 8 -24.48 -22.65 14.52
CA PHE A 8 -24.27 -21.26 14.96
C PHE A 8 -23.02 -21.08 15.82
N ILE A 9 -22.59 -22.11 16.54
CA ILE A 9 -21.46 -22.05 17.47
C ILE A 9 -20.57 -23.29 17.33
N LEU A 10 -19.27 -23.05 17.30
CA LEU A 10 -18.23 -24.07 17.22
C LEU A 10 -17.20 -23.85 18.35
N TRP A 11 -16.75 -24.93 18.99
CA TRP A 11 -15.65 -24.88 19.95
C TRP A 11 -14.32 -24.63 19.23
N PHE A 12 -13.33 -24.06 19.94
CA PHE A 12 -12.02 -23.80 19.31
C PHE A 12 -11.30 -25.08 18.87
N ASP A 13 -11.52 -26.23 19.49
CA ASP A 13 -10.98 -27.52 19.04
C ASP A 13 -11.73 -28.14 17.84
N GLU A 14 -12.84 -27.54 17.42
CA GLU A 14 -13.61 -27.93 16.23
C GLU A 14 -13.24 -27.12 14.99
N ILE A 15 -12.49 -26.03 15.11
CA ILE A 15 -12.18 -25.09 14.02
C ILE A 15 -10.69 -25.06 13.67
N GLY A 16 -10.34 -24.61 12.46
CA GLY A 16 -8.96 -24.41 12.01
C GLY A 16 -8.90 -23.44 10.83
N MET A 17 -7.73 -23.29 10.20
CA MET A 17 -7.56 -22.36 9.07
C MET A 17 -8.43 -22.69 7.85
N GLU A 18 -8.90 -23.93 7.72
CA GLU A 18 -9.91 -24.31 6.72
C GLU A 18 -11.28 -23.67 6.93
N ASP A 19 -11.59 -23.21 8.15
CA ASP A 19 -12.90 -22.71 8.56
C ASP A 19 -12.98 -21.17 8.56
N VAL A 20 -12.00 -20.45 8.00
CA VAL A 20 -11.98 -18.97 7.91
C VAL A 20 -13.29 -18.38 7.34
N PRO A 21 -13.92 -18.93 6.28
CA PRO A 21 -15.21 -18.44 5.80
C PRO A 21 -16.37 -18.59 6.80
N LEU A 22 -16.24 -19.49 7.78
CA LEU A 22 -17.27 -19.76 8.79
C LEU A 22 -17.07 -18.94 10.06
N VAL A 23 -15.84 -18.74 10.51
CA VAL A 23 -15.56 -18.15 11.84
C VAL A 23 -14.60 -16.95 11.80
N GLY A 24 -14.19 -16.50 10.62
CA GLY A 24 -13.18 -15.46 10.45
C GLY A 24 -11.77 -15.93 10.81
N GLY A 25 -10.77 -15.13 10.44
CA GLY A 25 -9.38 -15.58 10.49
C GLY A 25 -8.79 -15.65 11.90
N LYS A 26 -9.17 -14.75 12.82
CA LYS A 26 -8.76 -14.82 14.23
C LYS A 26 -9.24 -16.09 14.93
N SER A 27 -10.53 -16.41 14.83
CA SER A 27 -11.09 -17.61 15.46
C SER A 27 -10.53 -18.89 14.84
N ALA A 28 -10.35 -18.90 13.51
CA ALA A 28 -9.71 -19.99 12.80
C ALA A 28 -8.26 -20.22 13.28
N SER A 29 -7.48 -19.15 13.45
CA SER A 29 -6.11 -19.19 13.96
C SER A 29 -6.04 -19.70 15.41
N LEU A 30 -6.98 -19.30 16.27
CA LEU A 30 -7.09 -19.83 17.65
C LEU A 30 -7.27 -21.35 17.66
N GLY A 31 -8.18 -21.88 16.84
CA GLY A 31 -8.39 -23.32 16.76
C GLY A 31 -7.21 -24.07 16.11
N GLU A 32 -6.60 -23.47 15.10
CA GLU A 32 -5.40 -24.00 14.44
C GLU A 32 -4.23 -24.14 15.44
N MET A 33 -4.03 -23.13 16.29
CA MET A 33 -3.00 -23.14 17.33
C MET A 33 -3.23 -24.24 18.37
N ILE A 34 -4.48 -24.49 18.77
CA ILE A 34 -4.83 -25.57 19.71
C ILE A 34 -4.60 -26.94 19.07
N ARG A 35 -5.10 -27.15 17.85
CA ARG A 35 -5.15 -28.47 17.21
C ARG A 35 -3.81 -28.90 16.61
N ARG A 36 -3.09 -27.96 15.98
CA ARG A 36 -1.92 -28.27 15.15
C ARG A 36 -0.61 -27.71 15.71
N ALA A 37 -0.57 -26.43 16.10
CA ALA A 37 0.65 -25.86 16.70
C ALA A 37 0.89 -26.34 18.15
N LYS A 38 -0.16 -26.83 18.82
CA LYS A 38 -0.13 -27.40 20.19
C LYS A 38 0.46 -26.44 21.23
N VAL A 39 0.19 -25.15 21.09
CA VAL A 39 0.57 -24.11 22.06
C VAL A 39 -0.58 -23.84 23.06
N PRO A 40 -0.30 -23.36 24.27
CA PRO A 40 -1.34 -23.13 25.27
C PRO A 40 -2.18 -21.90 24.89
N VAL A 41 -3.38 -22.13 24.38
CA VAL A 41 -4.37 -21.08 24.09
C VAL A 41 -5.52 -21.19 25.09
N PRO A 42 -6.01 -20.08 25.68
CA PRO A 42 -7.19 -20.12 26.52
C PRO A 42 -8.39 -20.65 25.74
N TYR A 43 -9.10 -21.62 26.31
CA TYR A 43 -10.18 -22.30 25.62
C TYR A 43 -11.42 -21.40 25.47
N GLY A 44 -12.31 -21.76 24.55
CA GLY A 44 -13.46 -20.94 24.20
C GLY A 44 -14.22 -21.48 23.00
N PHE A 45 -15.16 -20.67 22.51
CA PHE A 45 -15.98 -20.97 21.35
C PHE A 45 -16.13 -19.72 20.47
N ALA A 46 -16.47 -19.93 19.20
CA ALA A 46 -16.77 -18.86 18.25
C ALA A 46 -18.19 -19.00 17.73
N THR A 47 -18.88 -17.87 17.60
CA THR A 47 -20.10 -17.80 16.78
C THR A 47 -19.72 -17.84 15.31
N THR A 48 -20.60 -18.35 14.44
CA THR A 48 -20.31 -18.47 13.00
C THR A 48 -20.88 -17.30 12.22
N ALA A 49 -20.40 -17.11 10.99
CA ALA A 49 -20.98 -16.21 10.00
C ALA A 49 -22.47 -16.50 9.74
N LEU A 50 -22.89 -17.77 9.90
CA LEU A 50 -24.29 -18.16 9.85
C LEU A 50 -25.08 -17.56 11.04
N ALA A 51 -24.54 -17.59 12.26
CA ALA A 51 -25.17 -16.98 13.43
C ALA A 51 -25.39 -15.49 13.26
N TYR A 52 -24.39 -14.77 12.74
CA TYR A 52 -24.50 -13.36 12.41
C TYR A 52 -25.60 -13.09 11.37
N ARG A 53 -25.60 -13.83 10.25
CA ARG A 53 -26.62 -13.67 9.21
C ARG A 53 -28.02 -13.98 9.74
N HIS A 54 -28.17 -15.03 10.55
CA HIS A 54 -29.42 -15.39 11.20
C HIS A 54 -29.91 -14.28 12.14
N PHE A 55 -29.02 -13.67 12.92
CA PHE A 55 -29.35 -12.49 13.74
C PHE A 55 -29.90 -11.33 12.88
N ILE A 56 -29.16 -10.92 11.85
CA ILE A 56 -29.54 -9.81 10.96
C ILE A 56 -30.90 -10.06 10.28
N GLU A 57 -31.16 -11.30 9.86
CA GLU A 57 -32.40 -11.69 9.18
C GLU A 57 -33.59 -11.81 10.14
N LYS A 58 -33.45 -12.53 11.25
CA LYS A 58 -34.54 -12.76 12.21
C LYS A 58 -34.89 -11.53 13.04
N ALA A 59 -33.94 -10.63 13.27
CA ALA A 59 -34.22 -9.33 13.86
C ALA A 59 -34.92 -8.37 12.87
N GLY A 60 -34.99 -8.72 11.58
CA GLY A 60 -35.65 -7.90 10.56
C GLY A 60 -34.94 -6.58 10.27
N ILE A 61 -33.63 -6.50 10.55
CA ILE A 61 -32.85 -5.25 10.42
C ILE A 61 -32.08 -5.12 9.12
N LYS A 62 -31.99 -6.19 8.32
CA LYS A 62 -31.29 -6.19 7.02
C LYS A 62 -31.71 -5.01 6.13
N GLY A 63 -33.01 -4.82 5.92
CA GLY A 63 -33.54 -3.74 5.07
C GLY A 63 -33.24 -2.34 5.61
N LYS A 64 -33.37 -2.16 6.94
CA LYS A 64 -33.07 -0.88 7.61
C LYS A 64 -31.60 -0.51 7.48
N ILE A 65 -30.70 -1.48 7.65
CA ILE A 65 -29.25 -1.26 7.51
C ILE A 65 -28.92 -0.85 6.07
N SER A 66 -29.47 -1.55 5.06
CA SER A 66 -29.27 -1.21 3.65
C SER A 66 -29.80 0.17 3.29
N GLU A 67 -30.97 0.56 3.81
CA GLU A 67 -31.54 1.90 3.61
C GLU A 67 -30.64 2.99 4.19
N VAL A 68 -30.17 2.82 5.42
CA VAL A 68 -29.28 3.80 6.07
C VAL A 68 -27.93 3.90 5.33
N LEU A 69 -27.36 2.76 4.90
CA LEU A 69 -26.13 2.75 4.10
C LEU A 69 -26.29 3.49 2.76
N SER A 70 -27.45 3.41 2.11
CA SER A 70 -27.70 4.07 0.82
C SER A 70 -27.64 5.60 0.88
N GLN A 71 -27.71 6.19 2.08
CA GLN A 71 -27.57 7.63 2.29
C GLN A 71 -26.13 8.11 2.12
N LEU A 72 -25.15 7.22 2.27
CA LEU A 72 -23.73 7.52 2.07
C LEU A 72 -23.39 7.38 0.58
N LYS A 73 -23.36 8.51 -0.13
CA LYS A 73 -23.01 8.57 -1.56
C LYS A 73 -21.52 8.80 -1.82
N ASP A 74 -20.86 9.55 -0.94
CA ASP A 74 -19.42 9.81 -0.97
C ASP A 74 -18.81 9.34 0.37
N PRO A 75 -17.86 8.38 0.37
CA PRO A 75 -17.20 7.95 1.59
C PRO A 75 -16.41 9.07 2.29
N ASN A 76 -16.03 10.14 1.58
CA ASN A 76 -15.29 11.26 2.18
C ASN A 76 -16.18 12.28 2.89
N ASP A 77 -17.51 12.17 2.78
CA ASP A 77 -18.45 12.95 3.61
C ASP A 77 -18.46 12.40 5.04
N THR A 78 -17.56 12.95 5.86
CA THR A 78 -17.29 12.50 7.22
C THR A 78 -18.49 12.67 8.14
N ALA A 79 -19.30 13.72 7.94
CA ALA A 79 -20.48 13.97 8.77
C ALA A 79 -21.58 12.94 8.48
N THR A 80 -21.82 12.64 7.20
CA THR A 80 -22.78 11.59 6.82
C THR A 80 -22.28 10.21 7.23
N LEU A 81 -20.99 9.90 7.07
CA LEU A 81 -20.38 8.64 7.48
C LEU A 81 -20.59 8.37 8.98
N GLN A 82 -20.29 9.34 9.84
CA GLN A 82 -20.46 9.21 11.30
C GLN A 82 -21.93 9.00 11.69
N ARG A 83 -22.85 9.74 11.06
CA ARG A 83 -24.30 9.59 11.29
C ARG A 83 -24.81 8.22 10.83
N VAL A 84 -24.41 7.76 9.65
CA VAL A 84 -24.77 6.44 9.10
C VAL A 84 -24.22 5.33 9.99
N GLY A 85 -22.94 5.38 10.35
CA GLY A 85 -22.30 4.38 11.20
C GLY A 85 -22.93 4.30 12.58
N SER A 86 -23.11 5.42 13.26
CA SER A 86 -23.76 5.46 14.58
C SER A 86 -25.20 4.93 14.53
N THR A 87 -25.99 5.32 13.53
CA THR A 87 -27.37 4.85 13.35
C THR A 87 -27.44 3.33 13.18
N ILE A 88 -26.58 2.76 12.33
CA ILE A 88 -26.54 1.31 12.11
C ILE A 88 -26.13 0.57 13.38
N ARG A 89 -25.12 1.07 14.11
CA ARG A 89 -24.70 0.47 15.38
C ARG A 89 -25.83 0.48 16.41
N SER A 90 -26.59 1.58 16.52
CA SER A 90 -27.75 1.65 17.41
C SER A 90 -28.85 0.66 17.01
N ILE A 91 -29.16 0.54 15.71
CA ILE A 91 -30.14 -0.45 15.21
C ILE A 91 -29.75 -1.86 15.66
N ILE A 92 -28.48 -2.24 15.53
CA ILE A 92 -27.99 -3.56 15.92
C ILE A 92 -28.06 -3.74 17.44
N LYS A 93 -27.59 -2.77 18.23
CA LYS A 93 -27.58 -2.85 19.70
C LYS A 93 -28.99 -2.89 20.31
N GLU A 94 -29.94 -2.16 19.74
CA GLU A 94 -31.34 -2.13 20.22
C GLU A 94 -32.15 -3.36 19.76
N SER A 95 -31.64 -4.13 18.81
CA SER A 95 -32.31 -5.34 18.32
C SER A 95 -32.24 -6.48 19.32
N LYS A 96 -33.36 -7.22 19.45
CA LYS A 96 -33.40 -8.42 20.29
C LYS A 96 -32.68 -9.58 19.60
N MET A 97 -31.80 -10.27 20.34
CA MET A 97 -31.18 -11.52 19.88
C MET A 97 -32.27 -12.58 19.64
N PRO A 98 -32.27 -13.31 18.50
CA PRO A 98 -33.18 -14.43 18.29
C PRO A 98 -33.07 -15.46 19.41
N GLU A 99 -34.20 -15.96 19.91
CA GLU A 99 -34.22 -16.81 21.11
C GLU A 99 -33.43 -18.10 20.96
N ASP A 100 -33.38 -18.66 19.75
CA ASP A 100 -32.62 -19.87 19.44
C ASP A 100 -31.10 -19.63 19.52
N LEU A 101 -30.63 -18.51 18.96
CA LEU A 101 -29.23 -18.10 19.04
C LEU A 101 -28.84 -17.69 20.47
N GLU A 102 -29.69 -16.92 21.15
CA GLU A 102 -29.49 -16.51 22.54
C GLU A 102 -29.32 -17.72 23.47
N LYS A 103 -30.28 -18.67 23.42
CA LYS A 103 -30.22 -19.90 24.22
C LYS A 103 -28.97 -20.70 23.91
N MET A 104 -28.51 -20.71 22.66
CA MET A 104 -27.30 -21.41 22.26
C MET A 104 -26.04 -20.76 22.85
N ILE A 105 -25.90 -19.43 22.78
CA ILE A 105 -24.76 -18.70 23.36
C ILE A 105 -24.71 -18.94 24.87
N ARG A 106 -25.84 -18.82 25.58
CA ARG A 106 -25.92 -19.08 27.02
C ARG A 106 -25.48 -20.49 27.38
N ARG A 107 -26.00 -21.50 26.66
CA ARG A 107 -25.63 -22.90 26.88
C ARG A 107 -24.13 -23.13 26.68
N PHE A 108 -23.53 -22.59 25.61
CA PHE A 108 -22.09 -22.73 25.37
C PHE A 108 -21.25 -22.01 26.43
N TYR A 109 -21.71 -20.87 26.96
CA TYR A 109 -21.05 -20.19 28.07
C TYR A 109 -21.12 -21.00 29.38
N GLU A 110 -22.27 -21.57 29.72
CA GLU A 110 -22.44 -22.46 30.89
C GLU A 110 -21.60 -23.74 30.76
N GLU A 111 -21.54 -24.32 29.55
CA GLU A 111 -20.71 -25.48 29.25
C GLU A 111 -19.22 -25.12 29.32
N LEU A 112 -18.82 -23.94 28.86
CA LEU A 112 -17.46 -23.43 29.02
C LEU A 112 -17.07 -23.33 30.49
N GLY A 113 -17.98 -22.84 31.34
CA GLY A 113 -17.77 -22.80 32.79
C GLY A 113 -17.62 -24.20 33.41
N SER A 114 -18.46 -25.14 32.98
CA SER A 114 -18.36 -26.54 33.42
C SER A 114 -17.01 -27.18 33.01
N ARG A 115 -16.51 -26.88 31.81
CA ARG A 115 -15.23 -27.37 31.29
C ARG A 115 -14.02 -26.70 31.97
N SER A 116 -14.13 -25.44 32.36
CA SER A 116 -13.05 -24.71 33.05
C SER A 116 -13.02 -24.95 34.57
N GLY A 117 -14.09 -25.50 35.13
CA GLY A 117 -14.25 -25.68 36.58
C GLY A 117 -14.72 -24.42 37.32
N GLU A 118 -15.19 -23.41 36.60
CA GLU A 118 -15.72 -22.15 37.15
C GLU A 118 -17.17 -21.95 36.70
N ARG A 119 -18.13 -21.76 37.62
CA ARG A 119 -19.56 -21.66 37.25
C ARG A 119 -19.87 -20.51 36.29
N GLU A 120 -19.23 -19.36 36.49
CA GLU A 120 -19.39 -18.16 35.65
C GLU A 120 -18.00 -17.57 35.37
N PRO A 121 -17.27 -18.14 34.41
CA PRO A 121 -15.90 -17.71 34.13
C PRO A 121 -15.92 -16.32 33.50
N PHE A 122 -14.89 -15.52 33.79
CA PHE A 122 -14.67 -14.31 33.02
C PHE A 122 -14.18 -14.65 31.62
N VAL A 123 -14.69 -13.95 30.61
CA VAL A 123 -14.34 -14.15 29.20
C VAL A 123 -13.94 -12.84 28.54
N ALA A 124 -13.14 -12.96 27.48
CA ALA A 124 -12.90 -11.93 26.49
C ALA A 124 -13.72 -12.23 25.25
N ILE A 125 -14.35 -11.20 24.67
CA ILE A 125 -15.14 -11.32 23.44
C ILE A 125 -14.44 -10.49 22.38
N ARG A 126 -13.97 -11.17 21.33
CA ARG A 126 -13.19 -10.57 20.24
C ARG A 126 -13.89 -10.76 18.91
N SER A 127 -13.84 -9.72 18.09
CA SER A 127 -14.31 -9.78 16.71
C SER A 127 -13.36 -10.60 15.83
N SER A 128 -13.93 -11.30 14.86
CA SER A 128 -13.24 -12.16 13.89
C SER A 128 -13.99 -12.10 12.56
N ALA A 129 -13.65 -11.16 11.69
CA ALA A 129 -14.34 -10.99 10.41
C ALA A 129 -13.89 -12.01 9.37
N THR A 130 -14.80 -12.41 8.47
CA THR A 130 -14.48 -13.34 7.36
C THR A 130 -13.53 -12.77 6.32
N ALA A 131 -13.33 -11.44 6.33
CA ALA A 131 -12.47 -10.72 5.41
C ALA A 131 -11.29 -10.03 6.11
N GLU A 132 -11.06 -10.27 7.41
CA GLU A 132 -10.10 -9.53 8.24
C GLU A 132 -8.62 -9.73 7.83
N ASP A 133 -8.33 -10.87 7.21
CA ASP A 133 -6.97 -11.35 6.91
C ASP A 133 -6.74 -11.54 5.39
N LEU A 134 -7.46 -10.78 4.54
CA LEU A 134 -7.13 -10.75 3.11
C LEU A 134 -5.76 -10.06 2.90
N PRO A 135 -4.90 -10.55 1.99
CA PRO A 135 -3.54 -10.03 1.78
C PRO A 135 -3.46 -8.52 1.53
N ASP A 136 -4.53 -7.93 0.96
CA ASP A 136 -4.63 -6.51 0.62
C ASP A 136 -5.48 -5.69 1.62
N ALA A 137 -5.96 -6.31 2.71
CA ALA A 137 -6.86 -5.70 3.69
C ALA A 137 -6.53 -6.11 5.13
N SER A 138 -5.59 -5.40 5.76
CA SER A 138 -5.35 -5.49 7.21
C SER A 138 -6.34 -4.60 7.96
N PHE A 139 -7.32 -5.20 8.63
CA PHE A 139 -8.30 -4.50 9.48
C PHE A 139 -7.80 -4.26 10.91
N ALA A 140 -6.47 -4.22 11.11
CA ALA A 140 -5.85 -4.14 12.43
C ALA A 140 -6.40 -2.97 13.27
N GLY A 141 -6.87 -3.28 14.49
CA GLY A 141 -7.33 -2.30 15.48
C GLY A 141 -8.64 -1.58 15.15
N GLN A 142 -9.43 -2.05 14.17
CA GLN A 142 -10.65 -1.35 13.73
C GLN A 142 -11.95 -1.84 14.39
N GLN A 143 -11.90 -2.94 15.14
CA GLN A 143 -13.06 -3.63 15.69
C GLN A 143 -12.96 -3.79 17.21
N GLU A 144 -14.10 -3.81 17.89
CA GLU A 144 -14.18 -3.73 19.35
C GLU A 144 -13.82 -5.09 20.00
N THR A 145 -13.06 -5.02 21.10
CA THR A 145 -12.78 -6.15 21.99
C THR A 145 -13.32 -5.82 23.38
N TYR A 146 -14.05 -6.77 23.97
CA TYR A 146 -14.58 -6.61 25.32
C TYR A 146 -13.85 -7.56 26.26
N LEU A 147 -13.11 -6.99 27.22
CA LEU A 147 -12.35 -7.76 28.20
C LEU A 147 -13.12 -7.90 29.51
N ASN A 148 -12.83 -9.00 30.22
CA ASN A 148 -13.32 -9.24 31.58
C ASN A 148 -14.86 -9.20 31.70
N VAL A 149 -15.54 -9.90 30.79
CA VAL A 149 -17.00 -10.03 30.75
C VAL A 149 -17.44 -11.23 31.59
N LYS A 150 -18.51 -11.10 32.37
CA LYS A 150 -19.04 -12.17 33.22
C LYS A 150 -20.57 -12.23 33.16
N GLY A 151 -21.10 -13.45 33.17
CA GLY A 151 -22.54 -13.71 33.18
C GLY A 151 -23.09 -13.91 31.78
N ALA A 152 -24.03 -14.85 31.65
CA ALA A 152 -24.55 -15.26 30.35
C ALA A 152 -25.31 -14.12 29.62
N ASP A 153 -26.02 -13.27 30.37
CA ASP A 153 -26.70 -12.09 29.84
C ASP A 153 -25.72 -11.11 29.19
N GLU A 154 -24.65 -10.78 29.92
CA GLU A 154 -23.63 -9.84 29.46
C GLU A 154 -22.87 -10.40 28.26
N VAL A 155 -22.59 -11.71 28.23
CA VAL A 155 -21.94 -12.36 27.08
C VAL A 155 -22.80 -12.23 25.82
N VAL A 156 -24.12 -12.46 25.92
CA VAL A 156 -25.04 -12.27 24.78
C VAL A 156 -25.02 -10.81 24.30
N GLU A 157 -25.07 -9.86 25.24
CA GLU A 157 -25.06 -8.44 24.91
C GLU A 157 -23.76 -8.04 24.20
N ARG A 158 -22.60 -8.40 24.75
CA ARG A 158 -21.30 -8.10 24.15
C ARG A 158 -21.06 -8.81 22.81
N VAL A 159 -21.63 -9.99 22.58
CA VAL A 159 -21.63 -10.62 21.24
C VAL A 159 -22.42 -9.78 20.24
N LYS A 160 -23.56 -9.22 20.64
CA LYS A 160 -24.35 -8.30 19.79
C LYS A 160 -23.61 -6.98 19.55
N GLU A 161 -22.93 -6.43 20.55
CA GLU A 161 -22.10 -5.24 20.36
C GLU A 161 -20.91 -5.52 19.42
N CYS A 162 -20.31 -6.72 19.52
CA CYS A 162 -19.31 -7.18 18.59
C CYS A 162 -19.87 -7.20 17.15
N TYR A 163 -21.08 -7.73 16.93
CA TYR A 163 -21.74 -7.66 15.62
C TYR A 163 -21.97 -6.23 15.13
N ALA A 164 -22.25 -5.28 16.03
CA ALA A 164 -22.37 -3.87 15.69
C ALA A 164 -21.03 -3.27 15.25
N SER A 165 -19.90 -3.73 15.79
CA SER A 165 -18.56 -3.21 15.45
C SER A 165 -18.15 -3.48 14.01
N LEU A 166 -18.87 -4.32 13.26
CA LEU A 166 -18.68 -4.45 11.82
C LEU A 166 -18.99 -3.13 11.09
N PHE A 167 -19.79 -2.26 11.68
CA PHE A 167 -20.23 -0.96 11.14
C PHE A 167 -19.64 0.24 11.88
N THR A 168 -18.39 0.13 12.37
CA THR A 168 -17.63 1.32 12.78
C THR A 168 -17.41 2.25 11.58
N ASP A 169 -17.26 3.55 11.83
CA ASP A 169 -17.15 4.56 10.77
C ASP A 169 -15.97 4.25 9.84
N ARG A 170 -14.85 3.83 10.44
CA ARG A 170 -13.64 3.38 9.73
C ARG A 170 -13.88 2.14 8.87
N ALA A 171 -14.62 1.15 9.38
CA ALA A 171 -14.91 -0.08 8.66
C ALA A 171 -15.89 0.16 7.49
N ILE A 172 -16.84 1.09 7.63
CA ILE A 172 -17.71 1.53 6.53
C ILE A 172 -16.88 2.25 5.47
N PHE A 173 -16.13 3.29 5.84
CA PHE A 173 -15.27 4.06 4.94
C PHE A 173 -14.39 3.15 4.07
N TYR A 174 -13.66 2.25 4.72
CA TYR A 174 -12.72 1.35 4.05
C TYR A 174 -13.42 0.44 3.02
N ARG A 175 -14.58 -0.14 3.39
CA ARG A 175 -15.33 -1.02 2.49
C ARG A 175 -15.90 -0.28 1.30
N THR A 176 -16.43 0.92 1.51
CA THR A 176 -16.93 1.78 0.42
C THR A 176 -15.80 2.17 -0.53
N GLN A 177 -14.62 2.54 -0.01
CA GLN A 177 -13.47 2.90 -0.82
C GLN A 177 -12.94 1.73 -1.68
N LYS A 178 -13.00 0.51 -1.15
CA LYS A 178 -12.59 -0.72 -1.86
C LYS A 178 -13.69 -1.32 -2.74
N GLY A 179 -14.89 -0.74 -2.76
CA GLY A 179 -16.03 -1.26 -3.52
C GLY A 179 -16.59 -2.58 -2.99
N PHE A 180 -16.39 -2.91 -1.72
CA PHE A 180 -16.94 -4.13 -1.11
C PHE A 180 -18.40 -3.92 -0.68
N ASP A 181 -19.25 -4.90 -0.98
CA ASP A 181 -20.61 -4.93 -0.43
C ASP A 181 -20.57 -5.12 1.10
N HIS A 182 -21.08 -4.12 1.83
CA HIS A 182 -21.15 -4.13 3.28
C HIS A 182 -21.98 -5.31 3.82
N MET A 183 -22.97 -5.79 3.06
CA MET A 183 -23.89 -6.85 3.47
C MET A 183 -23.40 -8.26 3.14
N ALA A 184 -22.37 -8.38 2.29
CA ALA A 184 -21.76 -9.67 1.95
C ALA A 184 -20.84 -10.20 3.08
N ILE A 185 -20.30 -9.30 3.90
CA ILE A 185 -19.36 -9.62 4.98
C ILE A 185 -20.10 -9.97 6.25
N ALA A 186 -19.63 -11.03 6.92
CA ALA A 186 -20.15 -11.45 8.22
C ALA A 186 -19.06 -11.39 9.29
N LEU A 187 -19.48 -11.26 10.54
CA LEU A 187 -18.60 -11.23 11.69
C LEU A 187 -18.83 -12.45 12.57
N SER A 188 -17.75 -13.13 12.96
CA SER A 188 -17.74 -14.07 14.07
C SER A 188 -17.29 -13.35 15.34
N ALA A 189 -17.89 -13.72 16.47
CA ALA A 189 -17.46 -13.32 17.80
C ALA A 189 -16.82 -14.53 18.50
N ALA A 190 -15.54 -14.40 18.86
CA ALA A 190 -14.79 -15.36 19.65
C ALA A 190 -14.97 -15.06 21.15
N VAL A 191 -15.58 -16.00 21.87
CA VAL A 191 -15.75 -15.96 23.33
C VAL A 191 -14.69 -16.86 23.96
N GLN A 192 -13.66 -16.24 24.55
CA GLN A 192 -12.47 -16.92 25.05
C GLN A 192 -12.34 -16.72 26.57
N LEU A 193 -11.90 -17.75 27.30
CA LEU A 193 -11.59 -17.61 28.73
C LEU A 193 -10.59 -16.48 28.98
N MET A 194 -10.90 -15.65 29.97
CA MET A 194 -10.05 -14.53 30.36
C MET A 194 -8.84 -15.04 31.12
N VAL A 195 -7.64 -14.63 30.68
CA VAL A 195 -6.41 -14.84 31.43
C VAL A 195 -6.32 -13.78 32.53
N TYR A 196 -5.99 -14.20 33.75
CA TYR A 196 -5.83 -13.32 34.91
C TYR A 196 -4.43 -12.69 34.82
N ALA A 197 -4.22 -11.84 33.81
CA ALA A 197 -2.89 -11.43 33.41
C ALA A 197 -2.26 -10.47 34.43
N LYS A 198 -1.17 -10.91 35.06
CA LYS A 198 -0.26 -10.00 35.79
C LYS A 198 0.75 -9.33 34.85
N ALA A 199 1.02 -9.97 33.72
CA ALA A 199 1.85 -9.43 32.64
C ALA A 199 1.33 -9.96 31.31
N SER A 200 1.57 -9.21 30.25
CA SER A 200 1.17 -9.58 28.90
C SER A 200 1.94 -8.75 27.89
N GLY A 201 1.84 -9.13 26.61
CA GLY A 201 2.43 -8.36 25.54
C GLY A 201 2.36 -9.07 24.21
N VAL A 202 3.30 -8.71 23.35
CA VAL A 202 3.37 -9.14 21.95
C VAL A 202 4.74 -9.71 21.67
N MET A 203 4.84 -10.61 20.70
CA MET A 203 6.12 -11.13 20.24
C MET A 203 6.11 -11.37 18.73
N PHE A 204 7.25 -11.10 18.12
CA PHE A 204 7.47 -11.26 16.68
C PHE A 204 8.54 -12.29 16.45
N THR A 205 8.35 -13.13 15.44
CA THR A 205 9.35 -14.12 15.04
C THR A 205 10.40 -13.55 14.11
N LEU A 206 10.70 -12.27 14.23
CA LEU A 206 11.84 -11.57 13.63
C LEU A 206 12.07 -10.27 14.39
N ASN A 207 13.24 -9.66 14.20
CA ASN A 207 13.49 -8.32 14.65
C ASN A 207 12.78 -7.32 13.72
N VAL A 208 11.69 -6.72 14.19
CA VAL A 208 10.85 -5.83 13.38
C VAL A 208 11.52 -4.50 13.02
N ALA A 209 12.62 -4.13 13.71
CA ALA A 209 13.35 -2.89 13.46
C ALA A 209 14.20 -2.98 12.19
N ASN A 210 14.80 -4.14 11.92
CA ASN A 210 15.80 -4.33 10.86
C ASN A 210 15.54 -5.55 9.95
N GLY A 211 14.51 -6.34 10.24
CA GLY A 211 14.16 -7.55 9.46
C GLY A 211 15.01 -8.77 9.78
N ASP A 212 15.83 -8.76 10.85
CA ASP A 212 16.66 -9.89 11.22
C ASP A 212 15.81 -11.07 11.72
N GLU A 213 15.72 -12.10 10.89
CA GLU A 213 14.97 -13.31 11.15
C GLU A 213 15.69 -14.33 12.02
N SER A 214 16.96 -14.09 12.36
CA SER A 214 17.66 -14.91 13.34
C SER A 214 17.18 -14.64 14.77
N GLN A 215 16.35 -13.60 14.98
CA GLN A 215 15.90 -13.15 16.30
C GLN A 215 14.39 -13.27 16.50
N ILE A 216 13.97 -13.29 17.76
CA ILE A 216 12.59 -13.14 18.22
C ILE A 216 12.56 -11.91 19.11
N LEU A 217 11.68 -10.94 18.82
CA LEU A 217 11.41 -9.82 19.70
C LEU A 217 10.23 -10.18 20.61
N ILE A 218 10.40 -10.03 21.92
CA ILE A 218 9.32 -10.18 22.91
C ILE A 218 9.15 -8.85 23.65
N GLU A 219 7.95 -8.28 23.58
CA GLU A 219 7.55 -7.10 24.36
C GLU A 219 6.70 -7.51 25.57
N ALA A 220 6.96 -6.94 26.76
CA ALA A 220 6.20 -7.25 27.98
C ALA A 220 5.80 -6.01 28.81
N GLY A 221 4.53 -5.92 29.18
CA GLY A 221 3.98 -4.93 30.12
C GLY A 221 3.25 -5.59 31.29
N TYR A 222 3.01 -4.82 32.36
CA TYR A 222 2.19 -5.27 33.49
C TYR A 222 0.69 -5.19 33.16
N GLY A 223 -0.09 -6.11 33.73
CA GLY A 223 -1.54 -6.19 33.54
C GLY A 223 -1.96 -6.78 32.19
N LEU A 224 -3.07 -6.29 31.66
CA LEU A 224 -3.70 -6.70 30.40
C LEU A 224 -2.99 -6.11 29.17
N GLY A 225 -2.97 -6.86 28.07
CA GLY A 225 -2.09 -6.59 26.93
C GLY A 225 -2.53 -5.45 26.03
N GLU A 226 -3.74 -4.93 26.22
CA GLU A 226 -4.34 -3.90 25.37
C GLU A 226 -3.49 -2.62 25.34
N PHE A 227 -2.87 -2.23 26.46
CA PHE A 227 -1.97 -1.07 26.51
C PHE A 227 -0.64 -1.29 25.78
N VAL A 228 -0.17 -2.55 25.67
CA VAL A 228 1.01 -2.88 24.87
C VAL A 228 0.64 -2.83 23.39
N VAL A 229 -0.44 -3.50 23.00
CA VAL A 229 -0.94 -3.56 21.61
C VAL A 229 -1.31 -2.17 21.07
N GLN A 230 -1.91 -1.31 21.87
CA GLN A 230 -2.22 0.07 21.49
C GLN A 230 -1.00 1.00 21.56
N GLY A 231 0.09 0.57 22.19
CA GLY A 231 1.27 1.40 22.44
C GLY A 231 1.03 2.52 23.45
N THR A 232 0.07 2.36 24.35
CA THR A 232 -0.20 3.31 25.45
C THR A 232 0.92 3.31 26.49
N ILE A 233 1.68 2.21 26.57
CA ILE A 233 2.83 2.08 27.47
C ILE A 233 4.09 1.66 26.70
N THR A 234 5.26 1.91 27.30
CA THR A 234 6.54 1.42 26.81
C THR A 234 6.89 0.08 27.50
N PRO A 235 6.83 -1.05 26.78
CA PRO A 235 7.06 -2.37 27.35
C PRO A 235 8.55 -2.66 27.60
N ASP A 236 8.85 -3.70 28.36
CA ASP A 236 10.18 -4.34 28.30
C ASP A 236 10.37 -4.96 26.92
N GLU A 237 11.61 -4.98 26.44
CA GLU A 237 11.99 -5.64 25.19
C GLU A 237 13.05 -6.71 25.46
N TYR A 238 12.84 -7.89 24.91
CA TYR A 238 13.79 -8.99 24.97
C TYR A 238 14.04 -9.51 23.56
N TYR A 239 15.31 -9.55 23.15
CA TYR A 239 15.72 -10.14 21.88
C TYR A 239 16.30 -11.53 22.16
N VAL A 240 15.74 -12.54 21.51
CA VAL A 240 16.14 -13.95 21.69
C VAL A 240 16.64 -14.52 20.37
N ASN A 241 17.82 -15.12 20.36
CA ASN A 241 18.36 -15.79 19.18
C ASN A 241 17.59 -17.10 18.92
N LYS A 242 17.13 -17.32 17.69
CA LYS A 242 16.35 -18.51 17.33
C LYS A 242 17.16 -19.81 17.35
N SER A 243 18.45 -19.72 17.05
CA SER A 243 19.33 -20.89 16.90
C SER A 243 19.57 -21.63 18.21
N ASP A 244 19.74 -20.90 19.31
CA ASP A 244 20.10 -21.45 20.63
C ASP A 244 19.20 -20.97 21.78
N LEU A 245 18.20 -20.13 21.49
CA LEU A 245 17.28 -19.52 22.47
C LEU A 245 17.98 -18.64 23.52
N THR A 246 19.19 -18.17 23.26
CA THR A 246 19.88 -17.24 24.14
C THR A 246 19.25 -15.85 24.09
N ILE A 247 19.12 -15.19 25.25
CA ILE A 247 18.65 -13.82 25.32
C ILE A 247 19.82 -12.90 24.94
N ALA A 248 19.79 -12.36 23.73
CA ALA A 248 20.82 -11.52 23.16
C ALA A 248 20.89 -10.14 23.84
N SER A 249 19.73 -9.54 24.13
CA SER A 249 19.65 -8.25 24.81
C SER A 249 18.32 -8.06 25.54
N LYS A 250 18.32 -7.17 26.53
CA LYS A 250 17.15 -6.78 27.31
C LYS A 250 17.10 -5.26 27.45
N SER A 251 15.91 -4.69 27.30
CA SER A 251 15.64 -3.30 27.68
C SER A 251 14.50 -3.24 28.67
N ILE A 252 14.74 -2.56 29.80
CA ILE A 252 13.79 -2.48 30.92
C ILE A 252 13.47 -1.00 31.16
N PRO A 253 12.60 -0.38 30.35
CA PRO A 253 12.18 0.99 30.56
C PRO A 253 11.17 1.09 31.72
N ARG A 254 11.09 2.27 32.33
CA ARG A 254 10.17 2.52 33.45
C ARG A 254 8.70 2.42 33.01
N LYS A 255 7.91 1.55 33.65
CA LYS A 255 6.46 1.42 33.41
C LYS A 255 5.67 2.21 34.45
N LEU A 256 4.89 3.19 34.01
CA LEU A 256 4.12 4.06 34.91
C LEU A 256 2.65 3.63 35.08
N LYS A 257 2.09 2.98 34.07
CA LYS A 257 0.66 2.66 33.95
C LYS A 257 0.48 1.20 33.52
N GLN A 258 -0.65 0.62 33.90
CA GLN A 258 -1.07 -0.73 33.53
C GLN A 258 -2.60 -0.77 33.41
N LEU A 259 -3.11 -1.68 32.59
CA LEU A 259 -4.54 -1.97 32.52
C LEU A 259 -4.85 -3.19 33.38
N ILE A 260 -5.72 -3.03 34.37
CA ILE A 260 -6.09 -4.10 35.30
C ILE A 260 -7.55 -4.53 35.11
N ARG A 261 -7.85 -5.75 35.54
CA ARG A 261 -9.22 -6.25 35.61
C ARG A 261 -9.93 -5.67 36.83
N ARG A 262 -11.21 -5.34 36.68
CA ARG A 262 -12.08 -5.07 37.84
C ARG A 262 -12.69 -6.38 38.37
N PRO A 263 -12.86 -6.55 39.70
CA PRO A 263 -13.45 -7.76 40.27
C PRO A 263 -14.89 -8.04 39.82
N ASP A 264 -15.65 -7.01 39.45
CA ASP A 264 -17.05 -7.03 39.06
C ASP A 264 -17.29 -7.03 37.54
N GLY A 265 -16.24 -6.84 36.75
CA GLY A 265 -16.30 -6.86 35.28
C GLY A 265 -15.70 -5.61 34.62
N GLY A 266 -15.21 -5.76 33.40
CA GLY A 266 -14.51 -4.70 32.67
C GLY A 266 -13.10 -4.40 33.19
N THR A 267 -12.52 -3.29 32.76
CA THR A 267 -11.12 -2.95 32.99
C THR A 267 -10.96 -1.55 33.59
N ALA A 268 -9.81 -1.29 34.22
CA ALA A 268 -9.45 0.01 34.75
C ALA A 268 -7.98 0.31 34.49
N GLU A 269 -7.67 1.56 34.18
CA GLU A 269 -6.30 2.05 34.25
C GLU A 269 -5.87 2.15 35.72
N ALA A 270 -4.65 1.69 36.00
CA ALA A 270 -4.02 1.83 37.30
C ALA A 270 -2.54 2.19 37.14
N HIS A 271 -1.98 2.83 38.16
CA HIS A 271 -0.53 3.02 38.23
C HIS A 271 0.18 1.71 38.52
N VAL A 272 1.37 1.55 37.96
CA VAL A 272 2.29 0.48 38.34
C VAL A 272 2.90 0.85 39.70
N PRO A 273 2.86 -0.03 40.72
CA PRO A 273 3.49 0.22 42.02
C PRO A 273 4.96 0.61 41.86
N GLN A 274 5.44 1.58 42.65
CA GLN A 274 6.79 2.17 42.48
C GLN A 274 7.89 1.12 42.47
N GLU A 275 7.78 0.09 43.30
CA GLU A 275 8.72 -1.02 43.43
C GLU A 275 8.76 -1.97 42.23
N LEU A 276 7.81 -1.85 41.28
CA LEU A 276 7.74 -2.65 40.05
C LEU A 276 8.10 -1.85 38.79
N GLN A 277 8.08 -0.51 38.84
CA GLN A 277 8.18 0.33 37.64
C GLN A 277 9.48 0.11 36.86
N ASP A 278 10.59 -0.09 37.56
CA ASP A 278 11.92 -0.28 36.97
C ASP A 278 12.38 -1.76 36.97
N LYS A 279 11.47 -2.70 37.26
CA LYS A 279 11.78 -4.13 37.30
C LYS A 279 11.41 -4.84 36.00
N GLN A 280 12.24 -5.84 35.66
CA GLN A 280 11.97 -6.79 34.59
C GLN A 280 10.62 -7.48 34.83
N VAL A 281 9.75 -7.46 33.82
CA VAL A 281 8.38 -7.99 33.89
C VAL A 281 8.37 -9.52 33.87
N LEU A 282 9.16 -10.13 32.97
CA LEU A 282 9.26 -11.58 32.82
C LEU A 282 10.53 -12.12 33.47
N THR A 283 10.52 -13.38 33.89
CA THR A 283 11.76 -14.13 34.20
C THR A 283 12.41 -14.65 32.93
N ASP A 284 13.71 -14.96 32.99
CA ASP A 284 14.46 -15.46 31.83
C ASP A 284 13.92 -16.79 31.33
N GLU A 285 13.46 -17.66 32.25
CA GLU A 285 12.79 -18.92 31.91
C GLU A 285 11.48 -18.69 31.15
N GLN A 286 10.72 -17.64 31.51
CA GLN A 286 9.49 -17.28 30.83
C GLN A 286 9.76 -16.70 29.43
N ILE A 287 10.81 -15.89 29.28
CA ILE A 287 11.25 -15.35 27.99
C ILE A 287 11.60 -16.50 27.04
N ILE A 288 12.41 -17.46 27.49
CA ILE A 288 12.77 -18.64 26.70
C ILE A 288 11.55 -19.50 26.38
N GLN A 289 10.61 -19.65 27.32
CA GLN A 289 9.39 -20.41 27.08
C GLN A 289 8.46 -19.76 26.05
N LEU A 290 8.35 -18.42 26.04
CA LEU A 290 7.64 -17.68 25.00
C LEU A 290 8.33 -17.85 23.63
N ALA A 291 9.65 -17.75 23.57
CA ALA A 291 10.41 -17.98 22.34
C ALA A 291 10.17 -19.38 21.75
N ARG A 292 10.07 -20.43 22.60
CA ARG A 292 9.69 -21.78 22.16
C ARG A 292 8.29 -21.83 21.55
N TYR A 293 7.31 -21.14 22.13
CA TYR A 293 5.97 -21.06 21.55
C TYR A 293 5.97 -20.30 20.23
N ALA A 294 6.73 -19.21 20.15
CA ALA A 294 6.89 -18.42 18.93
C ALA A 294 7.45 -19.27 17.78
N LEU A 295 8.52 -20.04 18.03
CA LEU A 295 9.09 -20.98 17.05
C LEU A 295 8.12 -22.09 16.65
N ALA A 296 7.34 -22.64 17.58
CA ALA A 296 6.35 -23.66 17.27
C ALA A 296 5.25 -23.12 16.33
N ILE A 297 4.81 -21.88 16.58
CA ILE A 297 3.82 -21.18 15.75
C ILE A 297 4.40 -20.84 14.37
N GLU A 298 5.59 -20.23 14.29
CA GLU A 298 6.26 -19.92 13.01
C GLU A 298 6.52 -21.18 12.18
N SER A 299 7.00 -22.26 12.80
CA SER A 299 7.23 -23.54 12.12
C SER A 299 5.93 -24.13 11.53
N HIS A 300 4.82 -23.98 12.25
CA HIS A 300 3.50 -24.43 11.80
C HIS A 300 2.98 -23.61 10.61
N TYR A 301 3.02 -22.27 10.71
CA TYR A 301 2.48 -21.37 9.68
C TYR A 301 3.45 -21.09 8.52
N LYS A 302 4.73 -21.48 8.66
CA LYS A 302 5.83 -21.34 7.69
C LYS A 302 6.03 -19.91 7.17
N ARG A 303 5.85 -18.95 8.05
CA ARG A 303 5.99 -17.50 7.80
C ARG A 303 6.22 -16.80 9.12
N HIS A 304 6.64 -15.54 9.08
CA HIS A 304 6.82 -14.76 10.30
C HIS A 304 5.48 -14.39 10.91
N MET A 305 5.47 -14.35 12.24
CA MET A 305 4.25 -14.27 13.03
C MET A 305 4.31 -13.11 14.02
N ASP A 306 3.20 -12.42 14.15
CA ASP A 306 2.84 -11.47 15.20
C ASP A 306 1.92 -12.19 16.19
N ILE A 307 2.33 -12.28 17.46
CA ILE A 307 1.73 -13.16 18.47
C ILE A 307 1.47 -12.39 19.77
N GLU A 308 0.23 -12.39 20.25
CA GLU A 308 -0.15 -11.85 21.55
C GLU A 308 -0.10 -12.93 22.64
N TRP A 309 0.37 -12.57 23.83
CA TRP A 309 0.52 -13.50 24.95
C TRP A 309 0.17 -12.87 26.30
N ALA A 310 -0.15 -13.71 27.30
CA ALA A 310 -0.35 -13.29 28.68
C ALA A 310 0.19 -14.30 29.70
N LEU A 311 0.62 -13.80 30.86
CA LEU A 311 1.09 -14.54 32.01
C LEU A 311 0.03 -14.51 33.12
N ASP A 312 -0.55 -15.66 33.42
CA ASP A 312 -1.61 -15.81 34.43
C ASP A 312 -1.04 -15.72 35.84
N GLU A 313 -1.61 -14.84 36.67
CA GLU A 313 -1.17 -14.61 38.05
C GLU A 313 -1.50 -15.79 38.98
N ARG A 314 -2.50 -16.61 38.65
CA ARG A 314 -2.98 -17.70 39.51
C ARG A 314 -2.04 -18.90 39.51
N ASN A 315 -1.35 -19.13 38.40
CA ASN A 315 -0.54 -20.34 38.20
C ASN A 315 0.80 -20.08 37.48
N ASN A 316 1.16 -18.84 37.18
CA ASN A 316 2.37 -18.46 36.42
C ASN A 316 2.47 -19.09 35.03
N LYS A 317 1.34 -19.52 34.45
CA LYS A 317 1.30 -20.13 33.12
C LYS A 317 1.23 -19.06 32.04
N LEU A 318 2.04 -19.24 31.00
CA LEU A 318 2.01 -18.45 29.78
C LEU A 318 0.93 -18.98 28.83
N TRP A 319 0.16 -18.06 28.26
CA TRP A 319 -0.91 -18.32 27.32
C TRP A 319 -0.72 -17.50 26.05
N ILE A 320 -0.98 -18.11 24.90
CA ILE A 320 -1.04 -17.44 23.60
C ILE A 320 -2.48 -16.99 23.37
N LEU A 321 -2.68 -15.70 23.14
CA LEU A 321 -3.98 -15.06 23.02
C LEU A 321 -4.41 -14.90 21.57
N GLN A 322 -3.45 -14.69 20.65
CA GLN A 322 -3.69 -14.53 19.22
C GLN A 322 -2.38 -14.78 18.46
N ALA A 323 -2.46 -15.27 17.22
CA ALA A 323 -1.33 -15.27 16.29
C ALA A 323 -1.82 -14.96 14.88
N ARG A 324 -1.08 -14.13 14.16
CA ARG A 324 -1.34 -13.80 12.75
C ARG A 324 -0.03 -13.62 11.98
N PRO A 325 -0.05 -13.72 10.64
CA PRO A 325 1.13 -13.40 9.84
C PRO A 325 1.61 -11.98 10.13
N GLU A 326 2.92 -11.80 10.29
CA GLU A 326 3.54 -10.48 10.31
C GLU A 326 3.49 -9.90 8.89
N THR A 327 3.06 -8.65 8.72
CA THR A 327 2.67 -8.14 7.40
C THR A 327 3.75 -7.36 6.66
N VAL A 328 4.79 -6.86 7.33
CA VAL A 328 5.81 -5.99 6.71
C VAL A 328 6.96 -6.80 6.10
N TRP A 329 7.45 -7.79 6.82
CA TRP A 329 8.59 -8.62 6.45
C TRP A 329 8.18 -10.00 5.91
N SER A 330 7.01 -10.56 6.25
CA SER A 330 6.55 -11.81 5.59
C SER A 330 6.22 -11.64 4.11
N LEU A 331 6.04 -10.40 3.63
CA LEU A 331 5.94 -10.10 2.21
C LEU A 331 7.30 -10.10 1.50
N LYS A 332 8.42 -10.20 2.23
CA LYS A 332 9.79 -9.92 1.76
C LYS A 332 10.78 -11.12 1.65
N LYS A 333 10.44 -12.40 1.86
CA LYS A 333 11.47 -13.49 1.81
C LYS A 333 11.25 -14.63 0.80
N ALA A 334 12.28 -15.24 0.18
CA ALA A 334 13.77 -15.14 0.27
C ALA A 334 14.46 -15.84 -0.96
N PRO A 335 15.80 -15.83 -1.20
CA PRO A 335 16.92 -16.07 -0.24
C PRO A 335 18.03 -14.99 -0.29
N GLY A 336 18.88 -14.71 0.70
CA GLY A 336 19.36 -15.42 1.89
C GLY A 336 20.89 -15.26 1.92
N ILE A 337 21.45 -14.24 2.61
CA ILE A 337 22.90 -14.09 2.86
C ILE A 337 23.11 -13.42 4.22
N GLU A 338 24.09 -13.94 4.96
CA GLU A 338 24.60 -13.47 6.25
C GLU A 338 25.23 -12.06 6.15
N VAL A 339 24.95 -11.18 7.10
CA VAL A 339 25.58 -9.84 7.19
C VAL A 339 26.46 -9.80 8.44
N GLU A 340 27.77 -9.64 8.24
CA GLU A 340 28.72 -9.38 9.32
C GLU A 340 28.52 -7.98 9.92
N ALA A 341 28.61 -7.90 11.24
CA ALA A 341 28.44 -6.68 12.02
C ALA A 341 29.59 -5.68 11.79
N SER A 342 29.27 -4.48 11.30
CA SER A 342 30.22 -3.36 11.22
C SER A 342 30.36 -2.65 12.58
N GLN A 343 31.60 -2.51 13.04
CA GLN A 343 32.00 -1.88 14.31
C GLN A 343 31.72 -0.36 14.38
N PRO A 344 31.54 0.21 15.59
CA PRO A 344 31.31 1.65 15.76
C PRO A 344 32.63 2.43 15.67
N VAL A 345 32.66 3.48 14.84
CA VAL A 345 33.71 4.50 14.89
C VAL A 345 33.08 5.83 15.31
N VAL A 346 33.59 6.36 16.42
CA VAL A 346 33.24 7.63 17.04
C VAL A 346 33.90 8.77 16.27
N THR A 347 33.15 9.78 15.86
CA THR A 347 33.68 11.11 15.54
C THR A 347 32.99 12.17 16.38
N THR A 348 33.80 12.83 17.20
CA THR A 348 33.47 13.90 18.13
C THR A 348 33.15 15.20 17.39
N MET A 349 31.87 15.49 17.22
CA MET A 349 31.35 16.85 17.34
C MET A 349 30.40 16.85 18.53
N GLU A 350 30.38 17.91 19.35
CA GLU A 350 29.46 18.04 20.48
C GLU A 350 28.01 18.15 19.97
N MET A 351 27.42 17.00 19.63
CA MET A 351 26.01 16.91 19.26
C MET A 351 25.19 16.97 20.54
N LYS A 352 24.48 18.08 20.77
CA LYS A 352 23.60 18.21 21.92
C LYS A 352 22.34 17.37 21.71
N VAL A 353 22.29 16.24 22.41
CA VAL A 353 21.13 15.35 22.42
C VAL A 353 20.00 16.01 23.21
N ILE A 354 18.82 16.13 22.58
CA ILE A 354 17.61 16.65 23.22
C ILE A 354 16.90 15.54 24.01
N THR A 355 16.67 14.40 23.37
CA THR A 355 16.04 13.23 23.98
C THR A 355 16.42 11.94 23.23
N ARG A 356 16.03 10.78 23.78
CA ARG A 356 16.25 9.44 23.22
C ARG A 356 14.99 8.60 23.36
N GLY A 357 14.75 7.72 22.40
CA GLY A 357 13.61 6.80 22.41
C GLY A 357 13.93 5.49 21.72
N LEU A 358 12.89 4.74 21.38
CA LEU A 358 12.94 3.49 20.64
C LEU A 358 13.04 3.76 19.13
N PRO A 359 13.97 3.12 18.40
CA PRO A 359 14.10 3.24 16.96
C PRO A 359 12.98 2.46 16.24
N ALA A 360 11.79 3.05 16.17
CA ALA A 360 10.60 2.38 15.65
C ALA A 360 10.66 2.14 14.15
N SER A 361 11.10 3.13 13.37
CA SER A 361 11.27 3.02 11.92
C SER A 361 12.62 3.66 11.57
N PRO A 362 13.55 2.90 10.95
CA PRO A 362 14.92 3.36 10.75
C PRO A 362 15.01 4.54 9.77
N GLY A 363 16.12 5.26 9.82
CA GLY A 363 16.44 6.38 8.93
C GLY A 363 16.80 7.66 9.68
N VAL A 364 17.34 8.63 8.95
CA VAL A 364 17.72 9.94 9.49
C VAL A 364 16.96 11.04 8.74
N ALA A 365 16.37 11.97 9.47
CA ALA A 365 15.71 13.13 8.89
C ALA A 365 15.89 14.39 9.74
N ALA A 366 16.02 15.54 9.07
CA ALA A 366 16.12 16.85 9.71
C ALA A 366 15.05 17.81 9.18
N GLY A 367 14.57 18.68 10.07
CA GLY A 367 13.49 19.61 9.75
C GLY A 367 13.00 20.38 10.96
N LYS A 368 11.97 21.22 10.73
CA LYS A 368 11.31 21.97 11.80
C LYS A 368 10.41 21.05 12.61
N ALA A 369 10.63 21.00 13.92
CA ALA A 369 9.76 20.31 14.84
C ALA A 369 8.41 21.03 14.94
N HIS A 370 7.33 20.28 14.90
CA HIS A 370 5.99 20.78 15.19
C HIS A 370 5.37 19.91 16.28
N VAL A 371 5.30 20.46 17.49
CA VAL A 371 4.68 19.80 18.65
C VAL A 371 3.17 19.98 18.54
N ILE A 372 2.46 18.87 18.42
CA ILE A 372 1.00 18.83 18.35
C ILE A 372 0.49 17.97 19.51
N GLU A 373 -0.27 18.59 20.40
CA GLU A 373 -0.76 17.95 21.63
C GLU A 373 -2.11 17.23 21.44
N SER A 374 -2.89 17.59 20.41
CA SER A 374 -4.21 17.02 20.16
C SER A 374 -4.58 16.98 18.67
N VAL A 375 -5.51 16.08 18.34
CA VAL A 375 -6.00 15.83 16.97
C VAL A 375 -6.57 17.09 16.30
N ASP A 376 -7.18 17.99 17.07
CA ASP A 376 -7.82 19.20 16.55
C ASP A 376 -6.84 20.16 15.86
N LYS A 377 -5.57 20.10 16.25
CA LYS A 377 -4.48 20.94 15.72
C LYS A 377 -3.76 20.32 14.53
N ILE A 378 -4.15 19.12 14.08
CA ILE A 378 -3.55 18.43 12.91
C ILE A 378 -3.59 19.30 11.65
N LYS A 379 -4.61 20.15 11.50
CA LYS A 379 -4.76 21.05 10.33
C LYS A 379 -3.63 22.09 10.23
N GLU A 380 -2.92 22.35 11.32
CA GLU A 380 -1.83 23.31 11.39
C GLU A 380 -0.49 22.71 10.93
N PHE A 381 -0.41 21.37 10.81
CA PHE A 381 0.80 20.64 10.41
C PHE A 381 1.13 20.83 8.92
N ARG A 382 2.38 21.16 8.60
CA ARG A 382 2.83 21.45 7.23
C ARG A 382 3.67 20.32 6.66
N GLU A 383 3.65 20.22 5.33
CA GLU A 383 4.48 19.28 4.58
C GLU A 383 5.97 19.50 4.89
N GLY A 384 6.68 18.43 5.22
CA GLY A 384 8.11 18.44 5.44
C GLY A 384 8.57 18.73 6.88
N GLU A 385 7.64 18.91 7.82
CA GLU A 385 7.93 19.11 9.25
C GLU A 385 8.20 17.78 9.99
N ILE A 386 8.79 17.86 11.18
CA ILE A 386 8.96 16.72 12.10
C ILE A 386 7.82 16.75 13.10
N LEU A 387 6.99 15.70 13.09
CA LEU A 387 5.84 15.57 13.98
C LEU A 387 6.30 15.15 15.38
N VAL A 388 6.02 15.97 16.39
CA VAL A 388 6.29 15.65 17.80
C VAL A 388 4.97 15.61 18.56
N THR A 389 4.67 14.50 19.23
CA THR A 389 3.38 14.36 19.96
C THR A 389 3.47 13.37 21.13
N GLU A 390 2.42 13.30 21.96
CA GLU A 390 2.34 12.32 23.06
C GLU A 390 2.26 10.90 22.51
N MET A 391 1.31 10.66 21.61
CA MET A 391 1.03 9.39 20.95
C MET A 391 0.25 9.68 19.65
N THR A 392 0.38 8.83 18.63
CA THR A 392 -0.47 8.93 17.43
C THR A 392 -1.63 7.94 17.48
N ALA A 393 -2.71 8.28 16.79
CA ALA A 393 -3.88 7.45 16.56
C ALA A 393 -4.24 7.49 15.05
N PRO A 394 -5.16 6.67 14.54
CA PRO A 394 -5.51 6.63 13.12
C PRO A 394 -5.86 7.99 12.50
N ASP A 395 -6.46 8.89 13.27
CA ASP A 395 -6.79 10.25 12.82
C ASP A 395 -5.56 11.12 12.49
N TRP A 396 -4.37 10.69 12.94
CA TRP A 396 -3.10 11.36 12.68
C TRP A 396 -2.45 10.98 11.35
N VAL A 397 -2.94 9.93 10.67
CA VAL A 397 -2.37 9.44 9.39
C VAL A 397 -2.21 10.56 8.35
N PRO A 398 -3.17 11.50 8.18
CA PRO A 398 -2.99 12.63 7.28
C PRO A 398 -1.79 13.52 7.61
N ALA A 399 -1.47 13.76 8.90
CA ALA A 399 -0.28 14.49 9.30
C ALA A 399 0.98 13.62 9.20
N MET A 400 0.90 12.34 9.57
CA MET A 400 2.03 11.41 9.47
C MET A 400 2.54 11.32 8.04
N ARG A 401 1.66 11.27 7.03
CA ARG A 401 2.06 11.25 5.60
C ARG A 401 2.84 12.48 5.15
N LYS A 402 2.65 13.62 5.81
CA LYS A 402 3.32 14.89 5.50
C LYS A 402 4.65 15.05 6.24
N ALA A 403 4.91 14.21 7.24
CA ALA A 403 6.02 14.37 8.16
C ALA A 403 7.32 13.79 7.58
N LYS A 404 8.45 14.49 7.79
CA LYS A 404 9.78 13.95 7.50
C LYS A 404 10.27 12.94 8.53
N ALA A 405 9.83 13.10 9.77
CA ALA A 405 10.07 12.16 10.86
C ALA A 405 8.98 12.31 11.92
N ILE A 406 8.83 11.29 12.75
CA ILE A 406 7.83 11.25 13.83
C ILE A 406 8.52 10.92 15.15
N VAL A 407 8.29 11.72 16.19
CA VAL A 407 8.81 11.50 17.54
C VAL A 407 7.65 11.49 18.54
N THR A 408 7.49 10.41 19.32
CA THR A 408 6.44 10.31 20.35
C THR A 408 6.98 10.15 21.77
N ASN A 409 6.24 10.67 22.75
CA ASN A 409 6.55 10.49 24.18
C ASN A 409 6.34 9.05 24.62
N SER A 410 5.23 8.46 24.19
CA SER A 410 4.76 7.13 24.59
C SER A 410 4.76 6.19 23.38
N GLY A 411 4.90 4.88 23.61
CA GLY A 411 4.82 3.84 22.58
C GLY A 411 5.98 2.85 22.58
N GLY A 412 5.66 1.57 22.30
CA GLY A 412 6.62 0.51 21.98
C GLY A 412 6.81 0.31 20.48
N MET A 413 7.55 -0.73 20.07
CA MET A 413 7.83 -1.03 18.65
C MET A 413 6.58 -1.44 17.87
N THR A 414 5.47 -1.66 18.56
CA THR A 414 4.18 -2.10 18.04
C THR A 414 3.09 -1.04 18.09
N CYS A 415 3.41 0.16 18.58
CA CYS A 415 2.44 1.23 18.67
C CYS A 415 1.99 1.70 17.27
N HIS A 416 0.86 2.42 17.23
CA HIS A 416 0.32 2.97 15.99
C HIS A 416 1.37 3.80 15.21
N ALA A 417 2.14 4.65 15.90
CA ALA A 417 3.23 5.43 15.29
C ALA A 417 4.26 4.52 14.63
N ALA A 418 4.71 3.46 15.31
CA ALA A 418 5.74 2.56 14.80
C ALA A 418 5.26 1.79 13.57
N ILE A 419 4.05 1.22 13.60
CA ILE A 419 3.51 0.41 12.49
C ILE A 419 3.34 1.28 11.23
N VAL A 420 2.60 2.37 11.35
CA VAL A 420 2.28 3.23 10.19
C VAL A 420 3.54 3.90 9.65
N SER A 421 4.49 4.29 10.50
CA SER A 421 5.74 4.89 10.02
C SER A 421 6.59 3.89 9.23
N ARG A 422 6.62 2.61 9.62
CA ARG A 422 7.29 1.56 8.83
C ARG A 422 6.60 1.34 7.49
N GLU A 423 5.26 1.30 7.48
CA GLU A 423 4.48 1.16 6.24
C GLU A 423 4.71 2.33 5.27
N LEU A 424 4.88 3.54 5.81
CA LEU A 424 5.12 4.76 5.03
C LEU A 424 6.61 5.01 4.74
N GLY A 425 7.52 4.25 5.35
CA GLY A 425 8.97 4.45 5.23
C GLY A 425 9.48 5.75 5.86
N ILE A 426 8.80 6.26 6.91
CA ILE A 426 9.14 7.52 7.58
C ILE A 426 9.99 7.21 8.83
N PRO A 427 11.14 7.88 9.04
CA PRO A 427 11.92 7.74 10.26
C PRO A 427 11.09 8.03 11.51
N CYS A 428 11.11 7.12 12.49
CA CYS A 428 10.25 7.23 13.66
C CYS A 428 10.94 6.80 14.96
N ILE A 429 10.85 7.65 15.98
CA ILE A 429 11.26 7.37 17.36
C ILE A 429 10.04 7.40 18.27
N VAL A 430 9.87 6.38 19.12
CA VAL A 430 8.73 6.29 20.05
C VAL A 430 9.20 6.13 21.50
N GLY A 431 8.35 6.39 22.48
CA GLY A 431 8.66 6.11 23.88
C GLY A 431 9.76 7.00 24.50
N THR A 432 9.91 8.25 24.03
CA THR A 432 10.98 9.16 24.52
C THR A 432 10.86 9.49 26.01
N ALA A 433 9.64 9.56 26.57
CA ALA A 433 9.43 9.81 27.99
C ALA A 433 9.95 8.67 28.88
N SER A 434 10.13 7.46 28.32
CA SER A 434 10.56 6.27 29.07
C SER A 434 12.07 6.00 28.98
N ARG A 435 12.78 6.61 28.02
CA ARG A 435 14.24 6.43 27.80
C ARG A 435 15.04 7.74 27.90
N GLY A 436 14.36 8.88 27.98
CA GLY A 436 14.94 10.21 28.09
C GLY A 436 13.95 11.19 28.73
N SER A 437 13.86 12.40 28.17
CA SER A 437 12.84 13.39 28.52
C SER A 437 11.66 13.30 27.54
N PRO A 438 10.41 13.60 27.97
CA PRO A 438 9.28 13.69 27.05
C PRO A 438 9.61 14.67 25.90
N ALA A 439 9.55 14.18 24.66
CA ALA A 439 9.82 14.98 23.46
C ALA A 439 8.94 16.24 23.37
N THR A 440 7.67 16.17 23.78
CA THR A 440 6.77 17.34 23.77
C THR A 440 7.18 18.44 24.74
N GLU A 441 7.93 18.11 25.80
CA GLU A 441 8.45 19.07 26.78
C GLU A 441 9.86 19.54 26.42
N ALA A 442 10.68 18.63 25.88
CA ALA A 442 12.08 18.88 25.56
C ALA A 442 12.28 19.62 24.22
N ILE A 443 11.32 19.51 23.28
CA ILE A 443 11.39 20.11 21.94
C ILE A 443 10.37 21.26 21.85
N ARG A 444 10.79 22.40 21.30
CA ARG A 444 9.89 23.54 21.04
C ARG A 444 9.40 23.52 19.59
N SER A 445 8.10 23.75 19.36
CA SER A 445 7.57 23.95 18.01
C SER A 445 8.34 25.06 17.26
N GLY A 446 8.66 24.81 16.00
CA GLY A 446 9.43 25.68 15.11
C GLY A 446 10.95 25.53 15.19
N SER A 447 11.47 24.79 16.18
CA SER A 447 12.92 24.53 16.32
C SER A 447 13.41 23.55 15.26
N ASP A 448 14.63 23.76 14.77
CA ASP A 448 15.27 22.80 13.86
C ASP A 448 15.85 21.65 14.69
N ILE A 449 15.51 20.41 14.31
CA ILE A 449 16.01 19.19 14.97
C ILE A 449 16.44 18.17 13.93
N THR A 450 17.29 17.23 14.36
CA THR A 450 17.65 16.04 13.59
C THR A 450 17.23 14.79 14.34
N VAL A 451 16.47 13.94 13.66
CA VAL A 451 16.00 12.66 14.17
C VAL A 451 16.84 11.55 13.53
N ASP A 452 17.70 10.93 14.34
CA ASP A 452 18.38 9.69 13.98
C ASP A 452 17.56 8.53 14.53
N ALA A 453 16.58 8.10 13.74
CA ALA A 453 15.69 7.01 14.12
C ALA A 453 16.36 5.63 13.99
N THR A 454 17.52 5.54 13.35
CA THR A 454 18.34 4.32 13.34
C THR A 454 18.96 4.07 14.73
N ASN A 455 19.46 5.12 15.39
CA ASN A 455 20.04 5.02 16.73
C ASN A 455 19.07 5.41 17.86
N GLY A 456 17.87 5.90 17.53
CA GLY A 456 16.86 6.32 18.50
C GLY A 456 17.22 7.63 19.23
N VAL A 457 17.92 8.55 18.56
CA VAL A 457 18.43 9.80 19.17
C VAL A 457 17.87 11.03 18.45
N VAL A 458 17.45 12.04 19.21
CA VAL A 458 17.05 13.36 18.68
C VAL A 458 18.09 14.41 19.07
N TYR A 459 18.62 15.13 18.09
CA TYR A 459 19.65 16.16 18.26
C TYR A 459 19.08 17.57 18.05
N GLU A 460 19.66 18.55 18.75
CA GLU A 460 19.38 19.97 18.54
C GLU A 460 20.05 20.47 17.25
N GLY A 461 19.28 21.18 16.41
CA GLY A 461 19.73 21.70 15.13
C GLY A 461 19.77 20.66 14.00
N ILE A 462 20.22 21.12 12.83
CA ILE A 462 20.41 20.27 11.64
C ILE A 462 21.83 19.71 11.66
N VAL A 463 21.97 18.40 11.84
CA VAL A 463 23.25 17.69 11.85
C VAL A 463 23.54 17.17 10.45
N GLU A 464 24.16 18.02 9.62
CA GLU A 464 24.41 17.71 8.20
C GLU A 464 25.19 16.42 7.96
N SER A 465 26.09 16.04 8.87
CA SER A 465 26.91 14.82 8.72
C SER A 465 26.10 13.53 8.85
N LEU A 466 25.03 13.51 9.64
CA LEU A 466 24.13 12.36 9.74
C LEU A 466 23.17 12.29 8.55
N VAL A 467 22.69 13.45 8.08
CA VAL A 467 21.82 13.55 6.90
C VAL A 467 22.58 13.14 5.63
N LYS A 468 23.79 13.68 5.42
CA LYS A 468 24.66 13.30 4.29
C LYS A 468 25.08 11.83 4.33
N ARG A 469 25.35 11.27 5.51
CA ARG A 469 25.71 9.85 5.63
C ARG A 469 24.54 8.93 5.30
N GLU A 470 23.30 9.31 5.63
CA GLU A 470 22.11 8.56 5.20
C GLU A 470 21.87 8.72 3.69
N GLU A 471 22.09 9.92 3.12
CA GLU A 471 22.04 10.15 1.67
C GLU A 471 23.13 9.34 0.92
N GLU A 472 24.33 9.22 1.49
CA GLU A 472 25.45 8.42 0.97
C GLU A 472 25.24 6.91 1.20
N ALA A 473 24.72 6.49 2.35
CA ALA A 473 24.40 5.09 2.65
C ALA A 473 23.19 4.57 1.83
N ALA A 474 22.18 5.42 1.61
CA ALA A 474 21.09 5.16 0.66
C ALA A 474 21.58 5.12 -0.80
N GLY A 475 22.76 5.71 -1.07
CA GLY A 475 23.47 5.62 -2.34
C GLY A 475 24.35 4.37 -2.50
N VAL A 476 24.65 3.64 -1.42
CA VAL A 476 25.57 2.47 -1.42
C VAL A 476 24.88 1.17 -0.97
N GLU A 477 23.56 1.06 -1.07
CA GLU A 477 22.94 -0.27 -1.13
C GLU A 477 23.44 -0.99 -2.39
N LEU A 478 24.35 -1.94 -2.20
CA LEU A 478 24.63 -3.01 -3.15
C LEU A 478 23.29 -3.69 -3.44
N VAL A 479 22.62 -3.28 -4.52
CA VAL A 479 21.42 -3.92 -5.04
C VAL A 479 21.82 -5.33 -5.44
N ALA A 480 21.65 -6.28 -4.53
CA ALA A 480 21.48 -7.67 -4.90
C ALA A 480 20.28 -7.69 -5.84
N ALA A 481 20.54 -7.93 -7.13
CA ALA A 481 19.50 -7.99 -8.15
C ALA A 481 18.44 -9.01 -7.71
N GLU A 482 17.25 -8.53 -7.32
CA GLU A 482 16.08 -9.40 -7.17
C GLU A 482 15.90 -10.16 -8.50
N ALA A 483 15.87 -11.49 -8.44
CA ALA A 483 15.68 -12.31 -9.63
C ALA A 483 14.22 -12.25 -10.06
N TYR A 484 13.89 -11.33 -10.96
CA TYR A 484 12.56 -11.27 -11.56
C TYR A 484 12.40 -12.30 -12.68
N PRO A 485 11.20 -12.84 -12.91
CA PRO A 485 10.98 -13.77 -14.00
C PRO A 485 11.28 -13.09 -15.34
N VAL A 486 12.09 -13.75 -16.16
CA VAL A 486 12.38 -13.31 -17.52
C VAL A 486 11.12 -13.48 -18.35
N THR A 487 10.74 -12.42 -19.05
CA THR A 487 9.58 -12.38 -19.95
C THR A 487 10.05 -12.10 -21.38
N GLY A 488 9.34 -12.65 -22.36
CA GLY A 488 9.53 -12.31 -23.77
C GLY A 488 8.94 -10.94 -24.11
N THR A 489 7.77 -10.64 -23.54
CA THR A 489 7.11 -9.34 -23.61
C THR A 489 7.80 -8.37 -22.64
N LYS A 490 8.25 -7.21 -23.14
CA LYS A 490 8.93 -6.22 -22.31
C LYS A 490 7.95 -5.44 -21.44
N ILE A 491 8.36 -5.09 -20.22
CA ILE A 491 7.59 -4.28 -19.29
C ILE A 491 8.22 -2.90 -19.22
N LEU A 492 7.54 -1.92 -19.79
CA LEU A 492 7.95 -0.52 -19.76
C LEU A 492 7.16 0.25 -18.69
N VAL A 493 7.58 1.47 -18.41
CA VAL A 493 6.88 2.36 -17.47
C VAL A 493 6.35 3.63 -18.13
N ASN A 494 5.23 4.12 -17.61
CA ASN A 494 4.71 5.46 -17.86
C ASN A 494 5.31 6.41 -16.81
N LEU A 495 5.97 7.48 -17.25
CA LEU A 495 6.62 8.45 -16.37
C LEU A 495 6.34 9.88 -16.84
N GLY A 496 5.91 10.75 -15.93
CA GLY A 496 5.73 12.18 -16.21
C GLY A 496 6.69 13.07 -15.43
N GLU A 497 6.93 12.73 -14.17
CA GLU A 497 7.76 13.50 -13.24
C GLU A 497 9.22 13.02 -13.28
N PRO A 498 10.18 13.89 -13.71
CA PRO A 498 11.60 13.53 -13.74
C PRO A 498 12.19 13.13 -12.39
N GLU A 499 11.66 13.66 -11.29
CA GLU A 499 12.11 13.39 -9.91
C GLU A 499 11.92 11.91 -9.51
N LEU A 500 10.93 11.24 -10.09
CA LEU A 500 10.68 9.83 -9.83
C LEU A 500 11.62 8.89 -10.60
N ALA A 501 12.41 9.40 -11.55
CA ALA A 501 13.20 8.57 -12.46
C ALA A 501 14.16 7.61 -11.76
N GLU A 502 14.89 8.06 -10.74
CA GLU A 502 15.84 7.21 -10.00
C GLU A 502 15.15 6.09 -9.23
N LYS A 503 13.99 6.39 -8.63
CA LYS A 503 13.18 5.39 -7.94
C LYS A 503 12.64 4.36 -8.92
N VAL A 504 12.13 4.81 -10.06
CA VAL A 504 11.55 3.92 -11.08
C VAL A 504 12.63 3.10 -11.79
N ALA A 505 13.85 3.63 -11.93
CA ALA A 505 14.97 2.89 -12.48
C ALA A 505 15.36 1.67 -11.65
N LYS A 506 15.08 1.66 -10.34
CA LYS A 506 15.31 0.51 -9.46
C LYS A 506 14.29 -0.63 -9.66
N LEU A 507 13.16 -0.36 -10.34
CA LEU A 507 12.16 -1.38 -10.64
C LEU A 507 12.61 -2.30 -11.78
N PRO A 508 12.07 -3.52 -11.87
CA PRO A 508 12.35 -4.46 -12.97
C PRO A 508 11.60 -4.10 -14.25
N CYS A 509 11.78 -2.87 -14.71
CA CYS A 509 11.30 -2.42 -16.00
C CYS A 509 12.42 -2.44 -17.04
N ASP A 510 12.03 -2.64 -18.28
CA ASP A 510 12.90 -2.73 -19.45
C ASP A 510 13.12 -1.35 -20.11
N GLY A 511 12.60 -0.28 -19.50
CA GLY A 511 12.70 1.11 -19.99
C GLY A 511 11.42 1.92 -19.73
N VAL A 512 11.36 3.13 -20.30
CA VAL A 512 10.20 4.02 -20.24
C VAL A 512 9.49 3.98 -21.59
N GLY A 513 8.23 3.54 -21.61
CA GLY A 513 7.43 3.41 -22.84
C GLY A 513 6.58 4.63 -23.14
N LEU A 514 6.41 5.50 -22.14
CA LEU A 514 5.74 6.79 -22.28
C LEU A 514 6.33 7.78 -21.27
N MET A 515 7.25 8.63 -21.73
CA MET A 515 7.64 9.84 -21.00
C MET A 515 6.79 11.02 -21.47
N ARG A 516 6.11 11.68 -20.52
CA ARG A 516 5.24 12.85 -20.79
C ARG A 516 5.96 14.13 -20.41
N GLU A 517 6.26 14.99 -21.40
CA GLU A 517 6.92 16.27 -21.12
C GLU A 517 5.97 17.36 -20.61
N GLU A 518 4.66 17.14 -20.64
CA GLU A 518 3.66 18.11 -20.17
C GLU A 518 3.88 18.52 -18.70
N PHE A 519 4.41 17.60 -17.88
CA PHE A 519 4.79 17.90 -16.50
C PHE A 519 5.94 18.90 -16.41
N ILE A 520 6.96 18.79 -17.27
CA ILE A 520 8.07 19.75 -17.33
C ILE A 520 7.56 21.13 -17.78
N TRP A 521 6.64 21.14 -18.75
CA TRP A 521 5.97 22.37 -19.16
C TRP A 521 5.22 23.04 -18.00
N ALA A 522 4.47 22.27 -17.22
CA ALA A 522 3.66 22.80 -16.12
C ALA A 522 4.50 23.23 -14.90
N SER A 523 5.52 22.44 -14.52
CA SER A 523 6.28 22.66 -13.28
C SER A 523 7.50 23.58 -13.44
N GLU A 524 8.21 23.50 -14.57
CA GLU A 524 9.49 24.20 -14.75
C GLU A 524 9.42 25.38 -15.73
N ILE A 525 8.60 25.29 -16.77
CA ILE A 525 8.54 26.32 -17.83
C ILE A 525 7.42 27.33 -17.57
N GLY A 526 6.18 26.87 -17.38
CA GLY A 526 5.00 27.66 -16.98
C GLY A 526 4.51 28.70 -18.00
N GLU A 527 5.11 28.74 -19.20
CA GLU A 527 4.94 29.81 -20.18
C GLU A 527 4.79 29.23 -21.59
N HIS A 528 3.93 29.86 -22.39
CA HIS A 528 3.66 29.39 -23.75
C HIS A 528 4.92 29.49 -24.65
N PRO A 529 5.26 28.47 -25.47
CA PRO A 529 6.50 28.49 -26.25
C PRO A 529 6.58 29.63 -27.27
N LEU A 530 5.48 29.96 -27.96
CA LEU A 530 5.46 31.11 -28.87
C LEU A 530 5.63 32.44 -28.12
N TYR A 531 5.16 32.52 -26.87
CA TYR A 531 5.40 33.70 -26.04
C TYR A 531 6.89 33.82 -25.66
N LEU A 532 7.52 32.70 -25.29
CA LEU A 532 8.96 32.67 -24.99
C LEU A 532 9.80 33.03 -26.20
N ILE A 533 9.41 32.65 -27.42
CA ILE A 533 10.05 33.09 -28.66
C ILE A 533 9.91 34.61 -28.84
N GLU A 534 8.69 35.14 -28.68
CA GLU A 534 8.39 36.57 -28.84
C GLU A 534 9.22 37.46 -27.91
N ILE A 535 9.39 37.05 -26.64
CA ILE A 535 10.18 37.81 -25.66
C ILE A 535 11.69 37.51 -25.71
N GLY A 536 12.15 36.76 -26.73
CA GLY A 536 13.57 36.47 -26.94
C GLY A 536 14.17 35.46 -25.94
N GLN A 537 13.37 34.59 -25.34
CA GLN A 537 13.79 33.54 -24.41
C GLN A 537 13.55 32.09 -24.90
N PRO A 538 13.71 31.74 -26.20
CA PRO A 538 13.47 30.39 -26.68
C PRO A 538 14.42 29.34 -26.07
N GLN A 539 15.63 29.77 -25.68
CA GLN A 539 16.63 28.88 -25.06
C GLN A 539 16.15 28.30 -23.73
N LYS A 540 15.29 29.02 -22.99
CA LYS A 540 14.70 28.54 -21.73
C LYS A 540 13.93 27.23 -21.94
N VAL A 541 13.19 27.11 -23.04
CA VAL A 541 12.45 25.88 -23.39
C VAL A 541 13.42 24.73 -23.62
N ILE A 542 14.42 24.96 -24.47
CA ILE A 542 15.41 23.95 -24.86
C ILE A 542 16.13 23.41 -23.62
N ASP A 543 16.63 24.31 -22.77
CA ASP A 543 17.43 23.93 -21.60
C ASP A 543 16.60 23.21 -20.55
N ARG A 544 15.37 23.66 -20.28
CA ARG A 544 14.49 23.07 -19.26
C ARG A 544 13.96 21.71 -19.68
N LEU A 545 13.48 21.59 -20.92
CA LEU A 545 13.09 20.28 -21.47
C LEU A 545 14.29 19.32 -21.48
N ALA A 546 15.45 19.77 -21.99
CA ALA A 546 16.63 18.92 -22.04
C ALA A 546 17.06 18.46 -20.64
N GLU A 547 17.00 19.31 -19.63
CA GLU A 547 17.36 18.93 -18.26
C GLU A 547 16.39 17.90 -17.66
N GLY A 548 15.08 18.10 -17.80
CA GLY A 548 14.08 17.13 -17.35
C GLY A 548 14.20 15.78 -18.05
N ILE A 549 14.37 15.80 -19.39
CA ILE A 549 14.57 14.58 -20.20
C ILE A 549 15.90 13.89 -19.85
N ARG A 550 16.98 14.65 -19.66
CA ARG A 550 18.30 14.13 -19.29
C ARG A 550 18.25 13.33 -18.00
N LYS A 551 17.57 13.83 -16.95
CA LYS A 551 17.42 13.12 -15.67
C LYS A 551 16.80 11.73 -15.86
N VAL A 552 15.71 11.66 -16.63
CA VAL A 552 15.02 10.39 -16.92
C VAL A 552 15.92 9.44 -17.72
N CYS A 553 16.53 9.95 -18.80
CA CYS A 553 17.40 9.15 -19.66
C CYS A 553 18.65 8.64 -18.93
N GLN A 554 19.24 9.44 -18.04
CA GLN A 554 20.40 9.06 -17.25
C GLN A 554 20.04 7.96 -16.24
N ALA A 555 18.94 8.10 -15.50
CA ALA A 555 18.50 7.09 -14.54
C ALA A 555 18.18 5.75 -15.22
N MET A 556 17.64 5.80 -16.44
CA MET A 556 17.26 4.59 -17.18
C MET A 556 18.40 3.95 -17.98
N TYR A 557 19.52 4.65 -18.19
CA TYR A 557 20.58 4.20 -19.07
C TYR A 557 21.11 2.79 -18.70
N PRO A 558 21.28 1.86 -19.65
CA PRO A 558 21.11 2.00 -21.11
C PRO A 558 19.70 1.64 -21.63
N ARG A 559 18.70 1.45 -20.76
CA ARG A 559 17.32 1.09 -21.16
C ARG A 559 16.67 2.24 -21.96
N PRO A 560 15.86 1.93 -22.99
CA PRO A 560 15.23 2.94 -23.82
C PRO A 560 14.26 3.82 -23.04
N VAL A 561 14.19 5.10 -23.43
CA VAL A 561 13.21 6.07 -22.94
C VAL A 561 12.49 6.65 -24.15
N VAL A 562 11.18 6.43 -24.23
CA VAL A 562 10.34 6.96 -25.32
C VAL A 562 9.65 8.24 -24.86
N LEU A 563 10.18 9.39 -25.28
CA LEU A 563 9.57 10.69 -25.06
C LEU A 563 8.41 10.91 -26.01
N ARG A 564 7.20 11.15 -25.50
CA ARG A 564 6.11 11.68 -26.30
C ARG A 564 6.25 13.20 -26.36
N PHE A 565 6.31 13.75 -27.57
CA PHE A 565 6.21 15.20 -27.75
C PHE A 565 4.91 15.76 -27.17
N SER A 566 4.87 17.05 -26.89
CA SER A 566 3.74 17.65 -26.18
C SER A 566 2.41 17.39 -26.88
N ASP A 567 1.47 16.78 -26.15
CA ASP A 567 0.11 16.50 -26.59
C ASP A 567 -0.92 17.39 -25.88
N PHE A 568 -0.50 18.56 -25.40
CA PHE A 568 -1.43 19.53 -24.82
C PHE A 568 -2.54 19.90 -25.80
N LYS A 569 -3.75 20.00 -25.25
CA LYS A 569 -4.91 20.62 -25.89
C LYS A 569 -4.72 22.13 -25.90
N THR A 570 -5.40 22.77 -26.84
CA THR A 570 -5.43 24.23 -27.00
C THR A 570 -5.84 24.95 -25.70
N SER A 571 -6.75 24.37 -24.91
CA SER A 571 -7.13 24.90 -23.60
C SER A 571 -5.97 24.88 -22.59
N GLU A 572 -5.19 23.81 -22.55
CA GLU A 572 -4.07 23.66 -21.61
C GLU A 572 -2.92 24.60 -21.97
N TYR A 573 -2.64 24.77 -23.26
CA TYR A 573 -1.69 25.79 -23.72
C TYR A 573 -2.17 27.21 -23.40
N ARG A 574 -3.49 27.46 -23.42
CA ARG A 574 -4.07 28.78 -23.11
C ARG A 574 -3.82 29.17 -21.65
N ASP A 575 -3.89 28.19 -20.76
CA ASP A 575 -3.70 28.37 -19.31
C ASP A 575 -2.23 28.66 -18.94
N LEU A 576 -1.28 28.38 -19.84
CA LEU A 576 0.10 28.82 -19.67
C LEU A 576 0.21 30.34 -19.82
N LYS A 577 1.15 30.94 -19.10
CA LYS A 577 1.39 32.38 -19.18
C LYS A 577 1.70 32.80 -20.62
N GLY A 578 0.89 33.73 -21.12
CA GLY A 578 0.95 34.25 -22.50
C GLY A 578 0.22 33.43 -23.55
N GLY A 579 -0.41 32.30 -23.19
CA GLY A 579 -1.09 31.37 -24.09
C GLY A 579 -2.36 31.90 -24.74
N GLU A 580 -3.15 32.72 -24.03
CA GLU A 580 -4.38 33.37 -24.53
C GLU A 580 -4.22 34.09 -25.88
N ARG A 581 -3.02 34.59 -26.19
CA ARG A 581 -2.74 35.30 -27.45
C ARG A 581 -2.58 34.38 -28.66
N TYR A 582 -2.24 33.11 -28.42
CA TYR A 582 -1.85 32.15 -29.45
C TYR A 582 -2.91 31.07 -29.67
N GLU A 583 -3.68 30.75 -28.61
CA GLU A 583 -4.56 29.59 -28.56
C GLU A 583 -6.04 29.93 -28.77
N PRO A 584 -6.65 29.51 -29.91
CA PRO A 584 -8.07 29.78 -30.20
C PRO A 584 -9.00 29.02 -29.24
N GLU A 585 -10.24 29.49 -29.05
CA GLU A 585 -11.27 28.67 -28.39
C GLU A 585 -11.82 27.61 -29.35
N GLU A 586 -11.90 26.37 -28.88
CA GLU A 586 -12.36 25.23 -29.66
C GLU A 586 -13.60 24.60 -29.04
N PRO A 587 -14.61 24.20 -29.84
CA PRO A 587 -15.84 23.58 -29.32
C PRO A 587 -15.62 22.18 -28.75
N SER A 588 -14.55 21.48 -29.16
CA SER A 588 -14.14 20.19 -28.59
C SER A 588 -12.62 20.14 -28.49
N ALA A 589 -12.10 20.26 -27.28
CA ALA A 589 -10.67 20.24 -27.03
C ALA A 589 -10.05 18.84 -27.28
N LEU A 590 -10.84 17.76 -27.20
CA LEU A 590 -10.36 16.38 -27.38
C LEU A 590 -9.96 16.10 -28.84
N LEU A 591 -10.75 16.60 -29.79
CA LEU A 591 -10.54 16.42 -31.23
C LEU A 591 -9.85 17.61 -31.92
N GLY A 592 -9.56 18.67 -31.15
CA GLY A 592 -9.06 19.95 -31.61
C GLY A 592 -7.60 19.98 -32.09
N TRP A 593 -7.04 21.17 -32.14
CA TRP A 593 -5.69 21.44 -32.67
C TRP A 593 -4.59 20.99 -31.70
N ARG A 594 -4.21 19.70 -31.77
CA ARG A 594 -3.20 19.05 -30.92
C ARG A 594 -2.38 17.99 -31.67
N GLY A 595 -1.34 17.49 -31.01
CA GLY A 595 -0.40 16.49 -31.54
C GLY A 595 0.19 16.89 -32.88
N ALA A 596 0.36 15.93 -33.79
CA ALA A 596 1.00 16.14 -35.09
C ALA A 596 0.49 17.38 -35.88
N SER A 597 -0.82 17.63 -35.85
CA SER A 597 -1.44 18.77 -36.56
C SER A 597 -0.94 20.14 -36.11
N ARG A 598 -0.47 20.22 -34.86
CA ARG A 598 0.13 21.42 -34.27
C ARG A 598 1.57 21.58 -34.72
N TYR A 599 2.34 20.50 -34.73
CA TYR A 599 3.79 20.52 -35.00
C TYR A 599 4.15 21.06 -36.39
N TYR A 600 3.44 20.67 -37.45
CA TYR A 600 3.73 21.17 -38.80
C TYR A 600 2.98 22.47 -39.16
N SER A 601 2.09 22.96 -38.29
CA SER A 601 1.32 24.17 -38.56
C SER A 601 2.26 25.38 -38.69
N PRO A 602 2.11 26.23 -39.72
CA PRO A 602 2.92 27.44 -39.86
C PRO A 602 2.90 28.34 -38.62
N ARG A 603 1.83 28.28 -37.81
CA ARG A 603 1.67 29.06 -36.58
C ARG A 603 2.51 28.56 -35.41
N TYR A 604 2.87 27.28 -35.37
CA TYR A 604 3.50 26.64 -34.21
C TYR A 604 4.81 25.90 -34.55
N ARG A 605 5.14 25.70 -35.83
CA ARG A 605 6.34 24.97 -36.28
C ARG A 605 7.62 25.41 -35.58
N GLU A 606 7.82 26.72 -35.39
CA GLU A 606 9.00 27.24 -34.72
C GLU A 606 9.04 26.94 -33.21
N ALA A 607 7.87 26.82 -32.56
CA ALA A 607 7.78 26.34 -31.18
C ALA A 607 8.12 24.85 -31.08
N PHE A 608 7.60 24.01 -31.98
CA PHE A 608 7.90 22.58 -31.99
C PHE A 608 9.39 22.30 -32.20
N LYS A 609 10.07 23.08 -33.04
CA LYS A 609 11.53 22.98 -33.20
C LYS A 609 12.31 23.14 -31.89
N LEU A 610 11.77 23.84 -30.88
CA LEU A 610 12.41 23.94 -29.56
C LEU A 610 12.41 22.60 -28.83
N GLU A 611 11.31 21.84 -28.89
CA GLU A 611 11.21 20.47 -28.34
C GLU A 611 12.21 19.54 -29.07
N VAL A 612 12.28 19.63 -30.39
CA VAL A 612 13.22 18.85 -31.22
C VAL A 612 14.68 19.17 -30.86
N LYS A 613 15.01 20.45 -30.67
CA LYS A 613 16.34 20.89 -30.20
C LYS A 613 16.66 20.40 -28.80
N ALA A 614 15.68 20.33 -27.90
CA ALA A 614 15.89 19.74 -26.57
C ALA A 614 16.25 18.24 -26.67
N VAL A 615 15.53 17.48 -27.49
CA VAL A 615 15.85 16.06 -27.77
C VAL A 615 17.25 15.91 -28.35
N LYS A 616 17.60 16.75 -29.34
CA LYS A 616 18.94 16.75 -29.94
C LYS A 616 20.02 17.05 -28.91
N LYS A 617 19.82 18.07 -28.08
CA LYS A 617 20.71 18.43 -26.97
C LYS A 617 20.95 17.25 -26.02
N VAL A 618 19.90 16.54 -25.60
CA VAL A 618 20.00 15.32 -24.76
C VAL A 618 20.86 14.23 -25.42
N ARG A 619 20.63 13.98 -26.71
CA ARG A 619 21.33 12.91 -27.43
C ARG A 619 22.76 13.26 -27.81
N GLU A 620 23.06 14.52 -28.13
CA GLU A 620 24.34 14.95 -28.69
C GLU A 620 25.27 15.54 -27.63
N GLU A 621 24.79 16.47 -26.79
CA GLU A 621 25.63 17.12 -25.78
C GLU A 621 25.81 16.24 -24.54
N TYR A 622 24.74 15.61 -24.06
CA TYR A 622 24.81 14.73 -22.88
C TYR A 622 25.10 13.25 -23.23
N GLY A 623 25.11 12.90 -24.52
CA GLY A 623 25.46 11.56 -24.99
C GLY A 623 24.42 10.46 -24.70
N LEU A 624 23.21 10.81 -24.28
CA LEU A 624 22.17 9.86 -23.88
C LEU A 624 21.41 9.30 -25.10
N LYS A 625 22.03 8.31 -25.77
CA LYS A 625 21.50 7.69 -27.00
C LYS A 625 20.30 6.76 -26.79
N ASN A 626 19.92 6.47 -25.54
CA ASN A 626 18.73 5.70 -25.19
C ASN A 626 17.40 6.48 -25.33
N LEU A 627 17.45 7.78 -25.65
CA LEU A 627 16.26 8.61 -25.88
C LEU A 627 15.67 8.41 -27.28
N TRP A 628 14.44 7.91 -27.37
CA TRP A 628 13.61 7.85 -28.56
C TRP A 628 12.46 8.84 -28.45
N VAL A 629 11.75 9.07 -29.56
CA VAL A 629 10.60 9.99 -29.58
C VAL A 629 9.33 9.30 -30.06
N MET A 630 8.19 9.83 -29.67
CA MET A 630 6.87 9.40 -30.07
C MET A 630 6.02 10.60 -30.47
N ILE A 631 5.35 10.47 -31.62
CA ILE A 631 4.47 11.49 -32.17
C ILE A 631 3.02 11.15 -31.79
N PRO A 632 2.33 11.98 -30.98
CA PRO A 632 0.93 11.81 -30.66
C PRO A 632 -0.01 12.36 -31.74
N PHE A 633 -1.24 11.87 -31.71
CA PHE A 633 -2.44 12.35 -32.40
C PHE A 633 -2.25 12.54 -33.92
N VAL A 634 -1.60 11.55 -34.54
CA VAL A 634 -1.27 11.56 -35.97
C VAL A 634 -2.49 11.10 -36.79
N ARG A 635 -3.18 12.03 -37.45
CA ARG A 635 -4.45 11.73 -38.14
C ARG A 635 -4.25 11.07 -39.49
N THR A 636 -3.22 11.48 -40.22
CA THR A 636 -2.97 11.01 -41.59
C THR A 636 -1.50 10.67 -41.83
N VAL A 637 -1.25 9.81 -42.82
CA VAL A 637 0.10 9.45 -43.25
C VAL A 637 0.91 10.68 -43.69
N SER A 638 0.25 11.69 -44.28
CA SER A 638 0.92 12.94 -44.63
C SER A 638 1.35 13.74 -43.40
N GLU A 639 0.64 13.66 -42.27
CA GLU A 639 1.07 14.32 -41.03
C GLU A 639 2.32 13.65 -40.48
N ALA A 640 2.36 12.31 -40.44
CA ALA A 640 3.54 11.55 -40.04
C ALA A 640 4.77 11.98 -40.86
N ARG A 641 4.66 12.01 -42.19
CA ARG A 641 5.72 12.46 -43.09
C ARG A 641 6.20 13.87 -42.74
N LYS A 642 5.29 14.84 -42.61
CA LYS A 642 5.65 16.24 -42.33
C LYS A 642 6.37 16.41 -40.99
N VAL A 643 5.98 15.67 -39.96
CA VAL A 643 6.64 15.75 -38.66
C VAL A 643 8.03 15.12 -38.71
N VAL A 644 8.17 13.96 -39.38
CA VAL A 644 9.48 13.32 -39.59
C VAL A 644 10.42 14.21 -40.38
N GLU A 645 9.94 14.90 -41.42
CA GLU A 645 10.73 15.88 -42.18
C GLU A 645 11.24 17.02 -41.27
N ILE A 646 10.45 17.49 -40.29
CA ILE A 646 10.90 18.50 -39.32
C ILE A 646 11.99 17.94 -38.39
N LEU A 647 11.89 16.68 -37.97
CA LEU A 647 12.94 16.03 -37.18
C LEU A 647 14.25 15.96 -37.98
N GLU A 648 14.19 15.55 -39.24
CA GLU A 648 15.34 15.46 -40.16
C GLU A 648 15.96 16.84 -40.42
N GLU A 649 15.15 17.88 -40.64
CA GLU A 649 15.63 19.27 -40.81
C GLU A 649 16.43 19.78 -39.60
N GLU A 650 16.07 19.37 -38.39
CA GLU A 650 16.80 19.71 -37.16
C GLU A 650 17.95 18.73 -36.86
N GLY A 651 18.17 17.72 -37.70
CA GLY A 651 19.27 16.76 -37.62
C GLY A 651 19.00 15.51 -36.78
N LEU A 652 17.73 15.17 -36.54
CA LEU A 652 17.31 13.93 -35.89
C LEU A 652 16.75 12.93 -36.91
N GLU A 653 17.63 12.10 -37.47
CA GLU A 653 17.27 11.08 -38.44
C GLU A 653 17.09 9.70 -37.80
N ARG A 654 16.09 8.94 -38.28
CA ARG A 654 15.84 7.57 -37.84
C ARG A 654 17.02 6.67 -38.20
N GLY A 655 17.41 5.80 -37.28
CA GLY A 655 18.55 4.91 -37.48
C GLY A 655 18.58 3.76 -36.48
N PRO A 656 19.71 3.03 -36.38
CA PRO A 656 19.89 1.99 -35.37
C PRO A 656 19.67 2.51 -33.95
N ASP A 657 20.15 3.72 -33.66
CA ASP A 657 20.21 4.28 -32.30
C ASP A 657 19.13 5.33 -32.00
N PHE A 658 18.38 5.78 -33.00
CA PHE A 658 17.27 6.72 -32.83
C PHE A 658 16.02 6.16 -33.49
N LYS A 659 14.97 5.97 -32.69
CA LYS A 659 13.68 5.46 -33.13
C LYS A 659 12.62 6.53 -33.02
N VAL A 660 11.71 6.54 -33.99
CA VAL A 660 10.51 7.38 -33.97
C VAL A 660 9.31 6.46 -33.86
N TRP A 661 8.54 6.59 -32.79
CA TRP A 661 7.29 5.87 -32.57
C TRP A 661 6.08 6.75 -32.90
N LEU A 662 4.94 6.10 -33.17
CA LEU A 662 3.65 6.74 -33.32
C LEU A 662 2.72 6.29 -32.19
N MET A 663 2.02 7.24 -31.56
CA MET A 663 0.96 6.87 -30.64
C MET A 663 -0.26 6.42 -31.45
N ALA A 664 -0.54 5.12 -31.44
CA ALA A 664 -1.64 4.52 -32.19
C ALA A 664 -2.94 4.71 -31.41
N GLU A 665 -3.58 5.84 -31.64
CA GLU A 665 -4.71 6.30 -30.84
C GLU A 665 -5.89 6.79 -31.67
N ILE A 666 -5.73 6.82 -33.00
CA ILE A 666 -6.79 7.18 -33.95
C ILE A 666 -7.09 5.95 -34.82
N PRO A 667 -8.38 5.67 -35.15
CA PRO A 667 -8.74 4.53 -36.01
C PRO A 667 -7.98 4.48 -37.35
N SER A 668 -7.63 5.64 -37.92
CA SER A 668 -6.81 5.71 -39.14
C SER A 668 -5.41 5.11 -38.97
N ASN A 669 -4.82 5.17 -37.76
CA ASN A 669 -3.52 4.54 -37.47
C ASN A 669 -3.59 3.02 -37.58
N VAL A 670 -4.74 2.44 -37.24
CA VAL A 670 -4.98 1.00 -37.34
C VAL A 670 -5.28 0.60 -38.78
N ILE A 671 -6.19 1.32 -39.44
CA ILE A 671 -6.66 1.02 -40.80
C ILE A 671 -5.52 1.13 -41.83
N LEU A 672 -4.63 2.13 -41.66
CA LEU A 672 -3.54 2.44 -42.60
C LEU A 672 -2.15 2.16 -42.01
N ALA A 673 -2.05 1.23 -41.05
CA ALA A 673 -0.79 0.92 -40.37
C ALA A 673 0.35 0.58 -41.36
N ASP A 674 0.05 -0.14 -42.44
CA ASP A 674 0.99 -0.46 -43.53
C ASP A 674 1.58 0.78 -44.22
N GLN A 675 0.81 1.87 -44.29
CA GLN A 675 1.28 3.14 -44.86
C GLN A 675 2.06 3.96 -43.84
N PHE A 676 1.65 3.95 -42.57
CA PHE A 676 2.37 4.63 -41.48
C PHE A 676 3.75 4.00 -41.22
N ASN A 677 3.90 2.68 -41.38
CA ASN A 677 5.16 1.93 -41.17
C ASN A 677 6.37 2.49 -41.93
N LYS A 678 6.15 3.22 -43.03
CA LYS A 678 7.22 3.87 -43.81
C LYS A 678 7.95 4.96 -43.02
N TYR A 679 7.23 5.66 -42.14
CA TYR A 679 7.72 6.86 -41.46
C TYR A 679 8.17 6.64 -40.01
N ILE A 680 7.89 5.47 -39.43
CA ILE A 680 8.13 5.18 -38.02
C ILE A 680 8.79 3.81 -37.81
N ASP A 681 9.27 3.57 -36.60
CA ASP A 681 9.94 2.34 -36.17
C ASP A 681 9.06 1.46 -35.26
N GLY A 682 8.01 2.03 -34.68
CA GLY A 682 7.09 1.32 -33.81
C GLY A 682 5.86 2.12 -33.43
N TYR A 683 4.95 1.48 -32.72
CA TYR A 683 3.71 2.06 -32.21
C TYR A 683 3.66 1.97 -30.69
N SER A 684 3.00 2.92 -30.06
CA SER A 684 2.46 2.76 -28.70
C SER A 684 0.96 3.01 -28.74
N ILE A 685 0.17 1.99 -28.45
CA ILE A 685 -1.29 2.09 -28.44
C ILE A 685 -1.71 3.00 -27.29
N GLY A 686 -2.35 4.12 -27.62
CA GLY A 686 -3.04 4.99 -26.66
C GLY A 686 -4.45 4.45 -26.46
N SER A 687 -4.62 3.46 -25.58
CA SER A 687 -5.90 2.72 -25.47
C SER A 687 -7.09 3.61 -25.12
N ASN A 688 -6.86 4.69 -24.38
CA ASN A 688 -7.91 5.63 -23.99
C ASN A 688 -8.52 6.31 -25.22
N ASP A 689 -7.71 7.07 -25.96
CA ASP A 689 -8.16 7.81 -27.14
C ASP A 689 -8.60 6.85 -28.26
N LEU A 690 -7.93 5.71 -28.43
CA LEU A 690 -8.35 4.70 -29.40
C LEU A 690 -9.77 4.18 -29.09
N THR A 691 -10.05 3.88 -27.82
CA THR A 691 -11.38 3.40 -27.39
C THR A 691 -12.43 4.48 -27.57
N MET A 692 -12.15 5.72 -27.14
CA MET A 692 -13.06 6.85 -27.31
C MET A 692 -13.43 7.09 -28.77
N LEU A 693 -12.46 6.99 -29.69
CA LEU A 693 -12.69 7.24 -31.12
C LEU A 693 -13.31 6.06 -31.86
N ILE A 694 -13.01 4.82 -31.48
CA ILE A 694 -13.67 3.64 -32.06
C ILE A 694 -15.13 3.56 -31.62
N LEU A 695 -15.42 3.82 -30.34
CA LEU A 695 -16.77 3.73 -29.79
C LEU A 695 -17.57 5.03 -29.95
N GLY A 696 -16.91 6.14 -30.27
CA GLY A 696 -17.55 7.45 -30.40
C GLY A 696 -18.04 8.02 -29.06
N CYS A 697 -17.34 7.72 -27.96
CA CYS A 697 -17.72 8.15 -26.62
C CYS A 697 -16.61 9.00 -25.97
N ASP A 698 -17.01 10.01 -25.19
CA ASP A 698 -16.11 10.73 -24.29
C ASP A 698 -16.26 10.13 -22.89
N ARG A 699 -15.16 9.60 -22.33
CA ARG A 699 -15.19 8.95 -21.00
C ARG A 699 -15.48 9.93 -19.87
N ASP A 700 -15.18 11.22 -20.07
CA ASP A 700 -15.41 12.28 -19.09
C ASP A 700 -16.85 12.81 -19.17
N ASN A 701 -17.63 12.37 -20.17
CA ASN A 701 -19.03 12.70 -20.32
C ASN A 701 -19.92 11.74 -19.52
N ALA A 702 -20.64 12.26 -18.54
CA ALA A 702 -21.46 11.47 -17.62
C ALA A 702 -22.54 10.60 -18.28
N GLU A 703 -23.04 10.98 -19.47
CA GLU A 703 -24.14 10.27 -20.16
C GLU A 703 -23.66 9.06 -20.97
N VAL A 704 -22.41 9.07 -21.43
CA VAL A 704 -21.85 8.04 -22.33
C VAL A 704 -20.58 7.39 -21.81
N GLY A 705 -20.01 7.88 -20.71
CA GLY A 705 -18.77 7.35 -20.14
C GLY A 705 -18.90 5.91 -19.62
N ASN A 706 -20.12 5.45 -19.34
CA ASN A 706 -20.40 4.04 -19.00
C ASN A 706 -20.23 3.07 -20.18
N ILE A 707 -20.17 3.57 -21.43
CA ILE A 707 -19.92 2.77 -22.64
C ILE A 707 -18.42 2.48 -22.82
N PHE A 708 -17.55 3.28 -22.19
CA PHE A 708 -16.11 3.17 -22.32
C PHE A 708 -15.61 1.84 -21.72
N ASP A 709 -15.12 0.94 -22.57
CA ASP A 709 -14.43 -0.29 -22.17
C ASP A 709 -13.37 -0.66 -23.21
N GLU A 710 -12.09 -0.64 -22.82
CA GLU A 710 -10.99 -0.98 -23.71
C GLU A 710 -10.96 -2.47 -24.09
N ARG A 711 -11.78 -3.30 -23.43
CA ARG A 711 -11.97 -4.72 -23.75
C ARG A 711 -13.06 -4.95 -24.79
N ASP A 712 -13.75 -3.90 -25.24
CA ASP A 712 -14.77 -4.02 -26.29
C ASP A 712 -14.19 -4.72 -27.53
N LEU A 713 -15.02 -5.52 -28.19
CA LEU A 713 -14.58 -6.34 -29.32
C LEU A 713 -14.01 -5.50 -30.47
N ALA A 714 -14.57 -4.31 -30.73
CA ALA A 714 -14.08 -3.42 -31.78
C ALA A 714 -12.66 -2.93 -31.46
N VAL A 715 -12.40 -2.61 -30.18
CA VAL A 715 -11.08 -2.18 -29.70
C VAL A 715 -10.09 -3.34 -29.75
N LYS A 716 -10.45 -4.52 -29.24
CA LYS A 716 -9.59 -5.71 -29.30
C LYS A 716 -9.25 -6.11 -30.73
N ARG A 717 -10.22 -6.06 -31.66
CA ARG A 717 -9.97 -6.30 -33.09
C ARG A 717 -9.00 -5.28 -33.68
N ALA A 718 -9.17 -4.00 -33.34
CA ALA A 718 -8.28 -2.94 -33.80
C ALA A 718 -6.84 -3.14 -33.29
N ILE A 719 -6.67 -3.46 -32.01
CA ILE A 719 -5.36 -3.76 -31.40
C ILE A 719 -4.71 -4.98 -32.08
N ASN A 720 -5.45 -6.08 -32.24
CA ASN A 720 -4.92 -7.30 -32.87
C ASN A 720 -4.49 -7.05 -34.34
N GLN A 721 -5.30 -6.32 -35.09
CA GLN A 721 -5.01 -5.95 -36.47
C GLN A 721 -3.76 -5.07 -36.57
N LEU A 722 -3.65 -4.06 -35.71
CA LEU A 722 -2.48 -3.18 -35.67
C LEU A 722 -1.19 -3.97 -35.41
N ILE A 723 -1.18 -4.84 -34.40
CA ILE A 723 -0.01 -5.67 -34.07
C ILE A 723 0.40 -6.50 -35.28
N LYS A 724 -0.55 -7.19 -35.91
CA LYS A 724 -0.28 -8.02 -37.11
C LYS A 724 0.28 -7.21 -38.29
N VAL A 725 -0.27 -6.03 -38.58
CA VAL A 725 0.17 -5.21 -39.72
C VAL A 725 1.51 -4.55 -39.44
N ALA A 726 1.76 -4.07 -38.22
CA ALA A 726 3.04 -3.51 -37.81
C ALA A 726 4.18 -4.55 -37.91
N HIS A 727 3.92 -5.77 -37.43
CA HIS A 727 4.90 -6.85 -37.42
C HIS A 727 5.33 -7.33 -38.81
N LYS A 728 4.46 -7.22 -39.83
CA LYS A 728 4.81 -7.56 -41.22
C LYS A 728 6.02 -6.78 -41.74
N ASP A 729 6.18 -5.53 -41.29
CA ASP A 729 7.29 -4.66 -41.67
C ASP A 729 8.34 -4.53 -40.54
N GLY A 730 8.32 -5.44 -39.56
CA GLY A 730 9.27 -5.47 -38.44
C GLY A 730 9.14 -4.30 -37.47
N LYS A 731 7.96 -3.65 -37.39
CA LYS A 731 7.71 -2.54 -36.47
C LYS A 731 7.26 -3.08 -35.12
N THR A 732 7.80 -2.53 -34.03
CA THR A 732 7.42 -2.94 -32.67
C THR A 732 6.10 -2.30 -32.26
N VAL A 733 5.29 -2.99 -31.45
CA VAL A 733 4.04 -2.46 -30.90
C VAL A 733 4.05 -2.57 -29.38
N SER A 734 3.89 -1.41 -28.74
CA SER A 734 3.64 -1.26 -27.32
C SER A 734 2.20 -0.86 -27.05
N ILE A 735 1.74 -0.99 -25.81
CA ILE A 735 0.53 -0.32 -25.31
C ILE A 735 0.89 0.52 -24.10
N CYS A 736 0.25 1.68 -23.96
CA CYS A 736 0.39 2.56 -22.80
C CYS A 736 -0.98 2.94 -22.23
N GLY A 737 -1.00 3.34 -20.97
CA GLY A 737 -2.22 3.59 -20.21
C GLY A 737 -2.41 2.60 -19.07
N GLN A 738 -3.57 2.69 -18.40
CA GLN A 738 -3.88 1.89 -17.22
C GLN A 738 -4.63 0.60 -17.53
N ALA A 739 -5.12 0.42 -18.77
CA ALA A 739 -5.89 -0.74 -19.17
C ALA A 739 -5.23 -2.09 -18.81
N PRO A 740 -3.91 -2.32 -19.04
CA PRO A 740 -3.26 -3.58 -18.65
C PRO A 740 -3.27 -3.84 -17.15
N SER A 741 -3.12 -2.80 -16.32
CA SER A 741 -3.11 -2.93 -14.86
C SER A 741 -4.51 -2.98 -14.25
N VAL A 742 -5.48 -2.26 -14.82
CA VAL A 742 -6.86 -2.15 -14.31
C VAL A 742 -7.69 -3.37 -14.69
N HIS A 743 -7.63 -3.79 -15.95
CA HIS A 743 -8.38 -4.97 -16.43
C HIS A 743 -7.70 -6.29 -16.06
N GLY A 744 -6.48 -6.22 -15.54
CA GLY A 744 -5.76 -7.34 -14.94
C GLY A 744 -5.33 -8.41 -15.95
N PRO A 745 -5.21 -9.68 -15.51
CA PRO A 745 -4.53 -10.73 -16.26
C PRO A 745 -5.23 -11.12 -17.58
N ASP A 746 -6.54 -10.97 -17.70
CA ASP A 746 -7.28 -11.38 -18.90
C ASP A 746 -6.97 -10.48 -20.12
N PHE A 747 -6.87 -9.18 -19.89
CA PHE A 747 -6.51 -8.24 -20.96
C PHE A 747 -5.04 -8.38 -21.34
N ILE A 748 -4.14 -8.55 -20.35
CA ILE A 748 -2.72 -8.86 -20.60
C ILE A 748 -2.58 -10.15 -21.40
N ARG A 749 -3.36 -11.18 -21.07
CA ARG A 749 -3.36 -12.44 -21.82
C ARG A 749 -3.70 -12.21 -23.29
N PHE A 750 -4.76 -11.45 -23.57
CA PHE A 750 -5.11 -11.08 -24.94
C PHE A 750 -3.97 -10.35 -25.67
N LEU A 751 -3.28 -9.42 -25.00
CA LEU A 751 -2.17 -8.67 -25.58
C LEU A 751 -0.97 -9.58 -25.90
N VAL A 752 -0.58 -10.45 -24.96
CA VAL A 752 0.50 -11.43 -25.12
C VAL A 752 0.16 -12.44 -26.22
N GLU A 753 -1.07 -12.96 -26.24
CA GLU A 753 -1.55 -13.87 -27.28
C GLU A 753 -1.62 -13.20 -28.67
N SER A 754 -1.90 -11.90 -28.70
CA SER A 754 -1.86 -11.10 -29.94
C SER A 754 -0.44 -10.80 -30.42
N GLY A 755 0.57 -11.05 -29.59
CA GLY A 755 1.98 -10.86 -29.92
C GLY A 755 2.51 -9.46 -29.62
N ILE A 756 1.99 -8.75 -28.62
CA ILE A 756 2.52 -7.42 -28.29
C ILE A 756 4.01 -7.48 -27.89
N ASP A 757 4.82 -6.49 -28.28
CA ASP A 757 6.25 -6.46 -27.95
C ASP A 757 6.52 -5.93 -26.54
N SER A 758 5.72 -4.96 -26.10
CA SER A 758 5.88 -4.34 -24.79
C SER A 758 4.58 -3.80 -24.19
N ILE A 759 4.52 -3.76 -22.86
CA ILE A 759 3.39 -3.19 -22.10
C ILE A 759 3.94 -2.13 -21.15
N SER A 760 3.45 -0.89 -21.28
CA SER A 760 3.87 0.25 -20.48
C SER A 760 2.83 0.59 -19.40
N VAL A 761 3.21 0.43 -18.13
CA VAL A 761 2.32 0.59 -16.97
C VAL A 761 2.83 1.63 -15.97
N ASN A 762 2.02 2.01 -14.99
CA ASN A 762 2.49 2.87 -13.90
C ASN A 762 3.51 2.13 -13.01
N PRO A 763 4.45 2.85 -12.35
CA PRO A 763 5.53 2.23 -11.58
C PRO A 763 5.08 1.21 -10.52
N ASP A 764 3.94 1.45 -9.87
CA ASP A 764 3.34 0.59 -8.87
C ASP A 764 2.87 -0.77 -9.41
N ALA A 765 2.52 -0.83 -10.70
CA ALA A 765 2.01 -2.05 -11.34
C ALA A 765 3.11 -2.94 -11.96
N VAL A 766 4.35 -2.45 -12.08
CA VAL A 766 5.45 -3.13 -12.82
C VAL A 766 5.67 -4.57 -12.36
N ILE A 767 5.82 -4.76 -11.04
CA ILE A 767 6.13 -6.07 -10.46
C ILE A 767 4.98 -7.06 -10.70
N GLN A 768 3.74 -6.61 -10.49
CA GLN A 768 2.56 -7.44 -10.64
C GLN A 768 2.33 -7.84 -12.11
N VAL A 769 2.46 -6.89 -13.03
CA VAL A 769 2.30 -7.11 -14.48
C VAL A 769 3.37 -8.06 -15.00
N ARG A 770 4.63 -7.91 -14.57
CA ARG A 770 5.70 -8.85 -14.93
C ARG A 770 5.39 -10.28 -14.48
N LYS A 771 4.86 -10.48 -13.28
CA LYS A 771 4.43 -11.80 -12.80
C LYS A 771 3.31 -12.40 -13.65
N TRP A 772 2.32 -11.59 -14.02
CA TRP A 772 1.22 -12.05 -14.88
C TRP A 772 1.70 -12.44 -16.27
N ILE A 773 2.52 -11.60 -16.91
CA ILE A 773 3.10 -11.88 -18.23
C ILE A 773 3.90 -13.19 -18.17
N ALA A 774 4.79 -13.35 -17.19
CA ALA A 774 5.59 -14.57 -17.04
C ALA A 774 4.71 -15.83 -16.90
N SER A 775 3.64 -15.75 -16.11
CA SER A 775 2.70 -16.86 -15.94
C SER A 775 1.95 -17.20 -17.24
N ILE A 776 1.52 -16.19 -17.99
CA ILE A 776 0.83 -16.35 -19.26
C ILE A 776 1.76 -16.95 -20.33
N GLU A 777 2.97 -16.41 -20.47
CA GLU A 777 3.96 -16.91 -21.42
C GLU A 777 4.36 -18.35 -21.11
N GLN A 778 4.59 -18.68 -19.84
CA GLN A 778 4.88 -20.05 -19.41
C GLN A 778 3.74 -21.00 -19.75
N ARG A 779 2.49 -20.58 -19.54
CA ARG A 779 1.30 -21.35 -19.92
C ARG A 779 1.25 -21.59 -21.43
N LEU A 780 1.46 -20.55 -22.25
CA LEU A 780 1.45 -20.67 -23.71
C LEU A 780 2.56 -21.62 -24.22
N MET A 781 3.74 -21.58 -23.61
CA MET A 781 4.84 -22.50 -23.91
C MET A 781 4.48 -23.95 -23.56
N LEU A 782 3.87 -24.19 -22.40
CA LEU A 782 3.43 -25.52 -21.97
C LEU A 782 2.31 -26.06 -22.88
N GLU A 783 1.32 -25.24 -23.21
CA GLU A 783 0.21 -25.61 -24.10
C GLU A 783 0.72 -26.00 -25.50
N ARG A 784 1.62 -25.20 -26.09
CA ARG A 784 2.29 -25.54 -27.37
C ARG A 784 3.09 -26.84 -27.27
N SER A 785 3.84 -27.04 -26.18
CA SER A 785 4.67 -28.25 -25.98
C SER A 785 3.83 -29.51 -25.80
N LEU A 786 2.62 -29.39 -25.25
CA LEU A 786 1.68 -30.50 -25.06
C LEU A 786 0.79 -30.76 -26.29
N GLY A 787 0.99 -30.04 -27.40
CA GLY A 787 0.15 -30.14 -28.61
C GLY A 787 -1.28 -29.64 -28.39
N LYS A 788 -1.55 -28.93 -27.29
CA LYS A 788 -2.83 -28.30 -26.99
C LYS A 788 -2.78 -26.87 -27.52
N GLY A 789 -2.98 -26.70 -28.83
CA GLY A 789 -3.11 -25.36 -29.40
C GLY A 789 -4.37 -24.69 -28.86
N LEU A 790 -4.26 -23.49 -28.31
CA LEU A 790 -5.43 -22.61 -28.19
C LEU A 790 -5.88 -22.27 -29.62
N PRO A 791 -7.13 -22.55 -30.00
CA PRO A 791 -7.65 -22.04 -31.25
C PRO A 791 -7.55 -20.50 -31.20
N GLU A 792 -7.09 -19.88 -32.30
CA GLU A 792 -7.23 -18.42 -32.45
C GLU A 792 -8.69 -18.07 -32.18
N ASP A 793 -8.94 -17.09 -31.31
CA ASP A 793 -10.29 -16.61 -31.07
C ASP A 793 -10.87 -16.12 -32.40
N PRO A 794 -11.87 -16.83 -32.98
CA PRO A 794 -12.41 -16.48 -34.28
C PRO A 794 -13.05 -15.09 -34.24
N MET A 795 -13.48 -14.62 -33.07
CA MET A 795 -14.02 -13.28 -32.92
C MET A 795 -12.98 -12.19 -33.13
N LEU A 796 -11.68 -12.46 -32.99
CA LEU A 796 -10.62 -11.47 -33.22
C LEU A 796 -10.21 -11.32 -34.69
N LYS A 797 -10.74 -12.15 -35.59
CA LYS A 797 -10.48 -12.02 -37.03
C LYS A 797 -11.21 -10.78 -37.58
N TRP A 798 -10.45 -9.96 -38.32
CA TRP A 798 -10.96 -8.77 -38.98
C TRP A 798 -11.64 -9.09 -40.33
N ASP A 799 -11.29 -10.24 -40.93
CA ASP A 799 -11.91 -10.73 -42.17
C ASP A 799 -13.33 -11.25 -41.82
N PRO A 800 -14.40 -10.68 -42.41
CA PRO A 800 -15.80 -10.96 -42.05
C PRO A 800 -16.26 -12.40 -42.24
#